data_AF-A0A5C7GGL2-F1
#
_entry.id   AF-A0A5C7GGL2-F1
#
_cell.length_a   1.000
_cell.length_b   1.000
_cell.length_c   1.000
_cell.angle_alpha   90.00
_cell.angle_beta   90.00
_cell.angle_gamma   90.00
#
_symmetry.space_group_name_H-M   'P 1'
#
loop_
_entity.id
_entity.type
_entity.pdbx_description
1 polymer ?
#
loop_
_entity_poly.entity_id
_entity_poly.type
_entity_poly.pdbx_seq_one_letter_code
_entity_poly.pdbx_strand_id
1 'polypeptide(L)'
;MKISIKQISKFLLGFALLFIACETEETLEITSPEAVFELQQPSISNINLNPEIPDNPAFTIVWTDELSGGGSSYTVEISKDPLAFENPMTLGTSSSDRFSMTVGEFNEALIGADVPAFEPFAVFMRISTGSLISNVVSFSVSSYAETPPVITSPDNTFEVVLSDVAPSDAALTVEWNDPDFGENTTVEVTYALEFGKAGDNFAAPFLIEPAENPTATSMTVSHEQLNEAALSVGLTAENAAALDVRVKASIALTGGDMVRLSESLTITVTPYDVTLPPILYVVGAGAVDAGWGWDSPVELTLSGSKYGGNINLQNNGGSDNNFRFFTDASLEWSSPSQNFPYYSDRNYTIDSNFENANDGDSNFAFVGTTGLYYLEIDVENRTITLGDARTGPNCDYDQLSLVGAGVPDAGWGWTTPVVINCTGNGVYTGAVTFQNNGGADNNFRFFTDRSLEWGSPSFNYPHYENAGYIIDSNFINANDGDSNFAFIGTSGDYLLTINDTAKTITLEPIACEFDELSLVGAGVPDAGWAWDTPVVIPCYGDGVYSGDVYLQNNNGADNNFRFFSDRSLEWSSPSFNYPYYVGEGYTIDSNFVDAMDGDNNFAFIGVTGTYNLTIDTMAKTITLIEVAVPNCDLDQLWLVGAGVPDAGWGWDTPVALPCTGNGTYSGDVTFGNDAFRFFTDRTLEWGSPSYNYPYYEGEGYTIDSDFTNAMDGDSNFYFNGTPGTYLLTIDTVNKTITLE
;
A
#
# COMPACT_ATOMS: atom_id res chain seq x y z
N MET A 1 -109.99 52.22 86.07
CA MET A 1 -109.97 52.77 87.45
C MET A 1 -108.57 52.62 88.00
N LYS A 2 -107.78 53.70 88.19
CA LYS A 2 -106.40 53.68 88.75
C LYS A 2 -105.39 52.84 87.89
N ILE A 3 -104.05 52.96 87.93
CA ILE A 3 -103.10 53.90 88.57
C ILE A 3 -101.75 53.97 87.79
N SER A 4 -100.84 54.86 88.22
CA SER A 4 -99.46 55.25 87.78
C SER A 4 -98.48 54.17 87.23
N ILE A 5 -97.36 54.51 86.58
CA ILE A 5 -96.05 55.03 87.09
C ILE A 5 -95.31 55.71 85.90
N LYS A 6 -94.59 56.86 85.92
CA LYS A 6 -94.14 57.87 86.93
C LYS A 6 -93.19 57.38 88.03
N GLN A 7 -91.93 57.83 88.18
CA GLN A 7 -91.17 59.00 87.64
C GLN A 7 -89.63 58.73 87.58
N ILE A 8 -88.82 59.76 87.26
CA ILE A 8 -87.35 59.88 87.42
C ILE A 8 -86.47 59.27 86.31
N SER A 9 -85.93 60.16 85.46
CA SER A 9 -84.66 60.05 84.70
C SER A 9 -84.42 61.33 83.88
N LYS A 10 -85.51 62.04 83.52
CA LYS A 10 -85.44 63.46 83.13
C LYS A 10 -84.83 64.29 84.26
N PHE A 11 -83.54 64.66 84.15
CA PHE A 11 -82.90 65.94 84.51
C PHE A 11 -81.37 65.76 84.72
N LEU A 12 -80.60 65.43 83.68
CA LEU A 12 -79.15 65.70 83.55
C LEU A 12 -78.55 65.10 82.25
N LEU A 13 -78.73 65.78 81.12
CA LEU A 13 -77.67 66.08 80.13
C LEU A 13 -78.26 66.98 79.03
N GLY A 14 -78.49 68.24 79.37
CA GLY A 14 -78.77 69.28 78.37
C GLY A 14 -77.48 69.97 77.93
N PHE A 15 -77.58 70.77 76.86
CA PHE A 15 -76.60 71.79 76.45
C PHE A 15 -75.36 71.34 75.63
N ALA A 16 -75.60 70.88 74.39
CA ALA A 16 -74.77 71.12 73.19
C ALA A 16 -75.38 70.36 71.99
N LEU A 17 -75.42 70.87 70.76
CA LEU A 17 -75.25 72.25 70.26
C LEU A 17 -76.07 72.37 68.96
N LEU A 18 -76.66 73.54 68.67
CA LEU A 18 -77.29 73.80 67.37
C LEU A 18 -76.23 74.22 66.36
N PHE A 19 -76.14 73.53 65.22
CA PHE A 19 -75.62 74.11 63.99
C PHE A 19 -76.45 73.66 62.78
N ILE A 20 -76.44 74.52 61.77
CA ILE A 20 -77.25 74.42 60.55
C ILE A 20 -76.53 73.48 59.58
N ALA A 21 -77.27 72.56 58.96
CA ALA A 21 -76.74 71.78 57.85
C ALA A 21 -76.46 72.71 56.66
N CYS A 22 -75.21 72.74 56.22
CA CYS A 22 -74.78 73.37 54.98
C CYS A 22 -74.30 72.25 54.06
N GLU A 23 -74.88 72.16 52.86
CA GLU A 23 -74.51 71.13 51.89
C GLU A 23 -73.17 71.52 51.26
N THR A 24 -72.17 70.63 51.39
CA THR A 24 -70.95 70.65 50.60
C THR A 24 -71.04 69.52 49.58
N GLU A 25 -71.24 69.85 48.31
CA GLU A 25 -71.05 68.86 47.24
C GLU A 25 -69.56 68.54 47.11
N GLU A 26 -69.20 67.27 47.28
CA GLU A 26 -67.88 66.76 46.86
C GLU A 26 -67.94 66.49 45.35
N THR A 27 -67.47 67.44 44.55
CA THR A 27 -67.32 67.26 43.10
C THR A 27 -66.16 66.29 42.82
N LEU A 28 -66.48 65.05 42.48
CA LEU A 28 -65.55 64.08 41.93
C LEU A 28 -65.09 64.50 40.53
N GLU A 29 -63.98 65.24 40.45
CA GLU A 29 -63.28 65.45 39.19
C GLU A 29 -62.63 64.13 38.73
N ILE A 30 -63.32 63.41 37.84
CA ILE A 30 -62.71 62.33 37.06
C ILE A 30 -61.90 63.00 35.95
N THR A 31 -60.66 63.37 36.26
CA THR A 31 -59.67 63.71 35.24
C THR A 31 -59.35 62.45 34.44
N SER A 32 -59.73 62.40 33.17
CA SER A 32 -59.08 61.48 32.24
C SER A 32 -57.58 61.83 32.17
N PRO A 33 -56.70 60.87 31.84
CA PRO A 33 -55.36 61.23 31.40
C PRO A 33 -55.45 62.21 30.22
N GLU A 34 -54.42 63.05 30.07
CA GLU A 34 -54.23 63.84 28.85
C GLU A 34 -53.85 62.89 27.72
N ALA A 35 -54.39 63.11 26.52
CA ALA A 35 -54.20 62.22 25.38
C ALA A 35 -52.72 62.19 24.96
N VAL A 36 -52.14 61.00 24.77
CA VAL A 36 -50.71 60.84 24.47
C VAL A 36 -50.41 60.35 23.05
N PHE A 37 -49.19 60.64 22.59
CA PHE A 37 -48.53 59.92 21.51
C PHE A 37 -47.21 59.37 22.04
N GLU A 38 -47.22 58.12 22.50
CA GLU A 38 -46.16 57.54 23.33
C GLU A 38 -45.71 56.16 22.81
N LEU A 39 -44.44 56.07 22.42
CA LEU A 39 -43.71 54.84 22.20
C LEU A 39 -43.50 54.15 23.55
N GLN A 40 -44.16 53.01 23.74
CA GLN A 40 -44.13 52.28 25.00
C GLN A 40 -42.72 51.72 25.23
N GLN A 41 -42.24 51.75 26.48
CA GLN A 41 -40.95 51.16 26.80
C GLN A 41 -40.98 49.64 26.51
N PRO A 42 -40.05 49.12 25.69
CA PRO A 42 -39.97 47.71 25.38
C PRO A 42 -39.56 46.91 26.61
N SER A 43 -40.01 45.65 26.68
CA SER A 43 -39.60 44.71 27.73
C SER A 43 -38.14 44.23 27.59
N ILE A 44 -37.47 44.55 26.49
CA ILE A 44 -36.03 44.35 26.27
C ILE A 44 -35.37 45.70 25.98
N SER A 45 -34.35 46.06 26.78
CA SER A 45 -33.49 47.23 26.55
C SER A 45 -32.20 46.87 25.81
N ASN A 46 -31.87 45.57 25.74
CA ASN A 46 -30.63 45.06 25.18
C ASN A 46 -30.98 44.09 24.05
N ILE A 47 -30.41 44.29 22.87
CA ILE A 47 -30.60 43.45 21.68
C ILE A 47 -29.22 43.01 21.20
N ASN A 48 -28.93 41.71 21.26
CA ASN A 48 -27.75 41.14 20.62
C ASN A 48 -28.23 40.43 19.36
N LEU A 49 -27.79 40.89 18.20
CA LEU A 49 -28.16 40.31 16.91
C LEU A 49 -27.37 39.02 16.68
N ASN A 50 -28.05 37.95 16.25
CA ASN A 50 -27.44 36.65 15.98
C ASN A 50 -27.54 36.32 14.48
N PRO A 51 -26.42 36.20 13.75
CA PRO A 51 -26.40 35.90 12.31
C PRO A 51 -27.04 34.54 11.95
N GLU A 52 -27.17 33.61 12.90
CA GLU A 52 -27.79 32.30 12.68
C GLU A 52 -29.31 32.36 12.45
N ILE A 53 -29.95 33.49 12.80
CA ILE A 53 -31.40 33.65 12.79
C ILE A 53 -31.85 34.98 12.16
N PRO A 54 -31.41 35.30 10.92
CA PRO A 54 -31.62 36.61 10.33
C PRO A 54 -33.10 36.96 10.16
N ASP A 55 -33.95 35.98 9.83
CA ASP A 55 -35.41 36.14 9.66
C ASP A 55 -36.20 36.31 10.97
N ASN A 56 -35.59 36.03 12.14
CA ASN A 56 -36.30 36.22 13.42
C ASN A 56 -36.48 37.72 13.72
N PRO A 57 -37.56 38.13 14.40
CA PRO A 57 -37.74 39.53 14.78
C PRO A 57 -36.69 39.97 15.81
N ALA A 58 -35.86 40.96 15.47
CA ALA A 58 -34.92 41.59 16.39
C ALA A 58 -35.63 42.29 17.55
N PHE A 59 -36.77 42.93 17.22
CA PHE A 59 -37.66 43.55 18.18
C PHE A 59 -39.10 43.61 17.66
N THR A 60 -40.04 43.86 18.55
CA THR A 60 -41.37 44.37 18.24
C THR A 60 -41.65 45.54 19.17
N ILE A 61 -41.95 46.69 18.60
CA ILE A 61 -42.35 47.90 19.32
C ILE A 61 -43.84 48.18 19.12
N VAL A 62 -44.44 48.84 20.11
CA VAL A 62 -45.84 49.29 20.11
C VAL A 62 -45.92 50.70 20.68
N TRP A 63 -46.89 51.48 20.22
CA TRP A 63 -47.13 52.84 20.70
C TRP A 63 -48.61 53.12 20.88
N THR A 64 -48.91 54.04 21.79
CA THR A 64 -50.25 54.61 21.98
C THR A 64 -50.35 55.91 21.18
N ASP A 65 -51.39 56.08 20.38
CA ASP A 65 -51.71 57.35 19.71
C ASP A 65 -53.18 57.71 19.92
N GLU A 66 -53.39 58.69 20.80
CA GLU A 66 -54.69 59.29 21.10
C GLU A 66 -54.82 60.71 20.50
N LEU A 67 -53.77 61.19 19.82
CA LEU A 67 -53.63 62.59 19.38
C LEU A 67 -53.83 62.80 17.87
N SER A 68 -53.42 61.86 17.03
CA SER A 68 -53.61 61.97 15.56
C SER A 68 -55.02 61.56 15.10
N GLY A 69 -55.76 60.83 15.95
CA GLY A 69 -57.02 60.17 15.57
C GLY A 69 -56.82 58.86 14.81
N GLY A 70 -55.59 58.31 14.77
CA GLY A 70 -55.22 57.12 14.03
C GLY A 70 -54.58 57.47 12.69
N GLY A 71 -53.29 57.82 12.72
CA GLY A 71 -52.51 58.20 11.54
C GLY A 71 -52.50 57.10 10.46
N SER A 72 -52.62 57.50 9.19
CA SER A 72 -52.63 56.56 8.06
C SER A 72 -51.27 55.92 7.75
N SER A 73 -50.20 56.48 8.31
CA SER A 73 -48.86 55.88 8.33
C SER A 73 -48.04 56.48 9.48
N TYR A 74 -47.21 55.65 10.08
CA TYR A 74 -46.20 55.99 11.08
C TYR A 74 -44.82 55.64 10.52
N THR A 75 -43.84 56.51 10.72
CA THR A 75 -42.43 56.27 10.37
C THR A 75 -41.67 55.93 11.64
N VAL A 76 -40.86 54.87 11.61
CA VAL A 76 -39.99 54.48 12.72
C VAL A 76 -38.59 55.02 12.42
N GLU A 77 -38.07 55.84 13.33
CA GLU A 77 -36.80 56.55 13.16
C GLU A 77 -35.83 56.17 14.27
N ILE A 78 -34.54 56.04 13.95
CA ILE A 78 -33.44 55.92 14.92
C ILE A 78 -32.39 57.02 14.75
N SER A 79 -31.64 57.28 15.83
CA SER A 79 -30.49 58.17 15.88
C SER A 79 -29.41 57.63 16.81
N LYS A 80 -28.16 58.05 16.58
CA LYS A 80 -27.04 57.89 17.53
C LYS A 80 -27.02 58.98 18.61
N ASP A 81 -27.71 60.11 18.39
CA ASP A 81 -27.77 61.24 19.33
C ASP A 81 -29.15 61.29 20.03
N PRO A 82 -29.20 61.16 21.37
CA PRO A 82 -30.46 61.20 22.13
C PRO A 82 -31.03 62.61 22.36
N LEU A 83 -30.20 63.66 22.26
CA LEU A 83 -30.53 65.03 22.65
C LEU A 83 -30.97 65.88 21.46
N ALA A 84 -30.27 65.73 20.34
CA ALA A 84 -30.55 66.46 19.10
C ALA A 84 -31.43 65.65 18.15
N PHE A 85 -31.26 64.32 18.11
CA PHE A 85 -31.89 63.41 17.14
C PHE A 85 -31.69 63.92 15.68
N GLU A 86 -30.50 64.49 15.41
CA GLU A 86 -30.12 65.03 14.11
C GLU A 86 -29.84 63.91 13.11
N ASN A 87 -30.20 64.14 11.84
CA ASN A 87 -30.09 63.18 10.74
C ASN A 87 -30.67 61.78 11.07
N PRO A 88 -31.97 61.70 11.41
CA PRO A 88 -32.62 60.43 11.74
C PRO A 88 -32.59 59.45 10.56
N MET A 89 -32.19 58.21 10.83
CA MET A 89 -32.36 57.10 9.89
C MET A 89 -33.78 56.54 10.02
N THR A 90 -34.45 56.28 8.90
CA THR A 90 -35.75 55.59 8.88
C THR A 90 -35.52 54.08 8.81
N LEU A 91 -36.04 53.33 9.79
CA LEU A 91 -36.06 51.86 9.77
C LEU A 91 -37.22 51.29 8.94
N GLY A 92 -38.30 52.06 8.78
CA GLY A 92 -39.46 51.66 7.99
C GLY A 92 -40.72 52.43 8.35
N THR A 93 -41.86 51.96 7.82
CA THR A 93 -43.18 52.54 8.07
C THR A 93 -44.22 51.48 8.43
N SER A 94 -45.15 51.82 9.33
CA SER A 94 -46.31 50.98 9.67
C SER A 94 -47.63 51.72 9.40
N SER A 95 -48.69 50.97 9.11
CA SER A 95 -50.08 51.46 9.03
C SER A 95 -50.90 51.11 10.30
N SER A 96 -50.21 50.73 11.38
CA SER A 96 -50.80 50.24 12.64
C SER A 96 -49.97 50.68 13.85
N ASP A 97 -50.49 50.43 15.06
CA ASP A 97 -49.92 50.76 16.38
C ASP A 97 -48.61 50.02 16.77
N ARG A 98 -47.95 49.38 15.79
CA ARG A 98 -46.84 48.45 15.99
C ARG A 98 -45.89 48.42 14.81
N PHE A 99 -44.64 48.05 15.08
CA PHE A 99 -43.63 47.74 14.07
C PHE A 99 -42.71 46.63 14.58
N SER A 100 -42.22 45.81 13.67
CA SER A 100 -41.23 44.76 13.94
C SER A 100 -40.31 44.69 12.73
N MET A 101 -39.04 44.38 13.00
CA MET A 101 -37.94 44.32 12.04
C MET A 101 -37.18 43.04 12.33
N THR A 102 -36.71 42.36 11.29
CA THR A 102 -35.92 41.12 11.43
C THR A 102 -34.50 41.41 11.91
N VAL A 103 -33.77 40.38 12.34
CA VAL A 103 -32.37 40.47 12.77
C VAL A 103 -31.47 40.93 11.62
N GLY A 104 -31.67 40.40 10.41
CA GLY A 104 -30.93 40.81 9.22
C GLY A 104 -31.20 42.27 8.84
N GLU A 105 -32.47 42.65 8.62
CA GLU A 105 -32.85 44.02 8.27
C GLU A 105 -32.33 45.06 9.28
N PHE A 106 -32.39 44.74 10.59
CA PHE A 106 -31.91 45.66 11.62
C PHE A 106 -30.39 45.71 11.70
N ASN A 107 -29.68 44.61 11.39
CA ASN A 107 -28.22 44.62 11.30
C ASN A 107 -27.74 45.47 10.11
N GLU A 108 -28.31 45.27 8.92
CA GLU A 108 -28.05 46.07 7.72
C GLU A 108 -28.24 47.57 7.99
N ALA A 109 -29.34 47.94 8.67
CA ALA A 109 -29.61 49.33 9.04
C ALA A 109 -28.59 49.92 10.03
N LEU A 110 -28.03 49.11 10.94
CA LEU A 110 -27.02 49.56 11.91
C LEU A 110 -25.64 49.71 11.26
N ILE A 111 -25.23 48.75 10.43
CA ILE A 111 -23.98 48.81 9.66
C ILE A 111 -24.03 49.99 8.67
N GLY A 112 -25.13 50.14 7.93
CA GLY A 112 -25.39 51.28 7.05
C GLY A 112 -25.55 52.64 7.76
N ALA A 113 -25.53 52.66 9.09
CA ALA A 113 -25.47 53.88 9.90
C ALA A 113 -24.06 54.19 10.43
N ASP A 114 -23.02 53.41 10.12
CA ASP A 114 -21.69 53.39 10.75
C ASP A 114 -21.72 53.00 12.26
N VAL A 115 -22.51 52.00 12.66
CA VAL A 115 -22.45 51.43 14.03
C VAL A 115 -21.42 50.31 14.07
N PRO A 116 -20.41 50.33 14.97
CA PRO A 116 -19.41 49.27 15.07
C PRO A 116 -20.03 47.89 15.33
N ALA A 117 -19.58 46.88 14.61
CA ALA A 117 -19.98 45.49 14.83
C ALA A 117 -19.44 44.96 16.18
N PHE A 118 -20.18 44.02 16.78
CA PHE A 118 -19.85 43.29 18.01
C PHE A 118 -19.67 44.12 19.30
N GLU A 119 -19.68 45.45 19.23
CA GLU A 119 -19.70 46.33 20.41
C GLU A 119 -21.13 46.76 20.81
N PRO A 120 -21.51 46.74 22.10
CA PRO A 120 -22.81 47.23 22.54
C PRO A 120 -22.97 48.76 22.39
N PHE A 121 -23.65 49.20 21.34
CA PHE A 121 -23.88 50.60 21.02
C PHE A 121 -25.27 51.10 21.47
N ALA A 122 -25.38 52.37 21.90
CA ALA A 122 -26.66 52.94 22.33
C ALA A 122 -27.38 53.64 21.17
N VAL A 123 -28.47 53.05 20.66
CA VAL A 123 -29.36 53.67 19.68
C VAL A 123 -30.61 54.24 20.34
N PHE A 124 -31.15 55.28 19.73
CA PHE A 124 -32.31 56.02 20.23
C PHE A 124 -33.41 56.01 19.18
N MET A 125 -34.61 55.56 19.55
CA MET A 125 -35.72 55.28 18.64
C MET A 125 -36.94 56.15 18.97
N ARG A 126 -37.66 56.61 17.95
CA ARG A 126 -38.93 57.34 18.07
C ARG A 126 -39.88 57.03 16.92
N ILE A 127 -41.15 57.41 17.08
CA ILE A 127 -42.19 57.29 16.06
C ILE A 127 -42.58 58.70 15.57
N SER A 128 -42.77 58.83 14.27
CA SER A 128 -43.11 60.07 13.57
C SER A 128 -44.36 59.88 12.71
N THR A 129 -45.34 60.79 12.82
CA THR A 129 -46.47 60.88 11.88
C THR A 129 -46.24 61.96 10.81
N GLY A 130 -45.03 62.53 10.75
CA GLY A 130 -44.71 63.72 9.96
C GLY A 130 -45.28 65.04 10.51
N SER A 131 -46.16 64.99 11.52
CA SER A 131 -46.68 66.18 12.22
C SER A 131 -46.60 66.08 13.75
N LEU A 132 -46.57 64.86 14.31
CA LEU A 132 -46.29 64.56 15.72
C LEU A 132 -45.09 63.63 15.82
N ILE A 133 -44.36 63.73 16.94
CA ILE A 133 -43.19 62.91 17.29
C ILE A 133 -43.42 62.36 18.70
N SER A 134 -43.12 61.08 18.93
CA SER A 134 -43.24 60.44 20.24
C SER A 134 -42.13 60.84 21.21
N ASN A 135 -42.21 60.38 22.46
CA ASN A 135 -41.03 60.19 23.30
C ASN A 135 -39.96 59.33 22.61
N VAL A 136 -38.72 59.46 23.06
CA VAL A 136 -37.57 58.66 22.62
C VAL A 136 -37.36 57.49 23.59
N VAL A 137 -37.11 56.30 23.04
CA VAL A 137 -36.67 55.09 23.76
C VAL A 137 -35.22 54.80 23.41
N SER A 138 -34.44 54.21 24.33
CA SER A 138 -33.07 53.77 24.08
C SER A 138 -32.96 52.26 24.10
N PHE A 139 -32.15 51.71 23.19
CA PHE A 139 -31.71 50.32 23.18
C PHE A 139 -30.19 50.28 23.20
N SER A 140 -29.61 49.35 23.96
CA SER A 140 -28.23 48.90 23.75
C SER A 140 -28.27 47.76 22.74
N VAL A 141 -27.63 47.93 21.58
CA VAL A 141 -27.66 46.96 20.49
C VAL A 141 -26.24 46.56 20.14
N SER A 142 -26.02 45.25 20.00
CA SER A 142 -24.78 44.68 19.47
C SER A 142 -25.09 44.10 18.09
N SER A 143 -24.59 44.73 17.03
CA SER A 143 -24.62 44.25 15.64
C SER A 143 -23.54 43.19 15.40
N TYR A 144 -23.53 42.59 14.21
CA TYR A 144 -22.48 41.69 13.75
C TYR A 144 -21.97 42.12 12.37
N ALA A 145 -20.74 41.71 12.01
CA ALA A 145 -20.11 42.08 10.74
C ALA A 145 -20.75 41.38 9.54
N GLU A 146 -20.83 42.06 8.41
CA GLU A 146 -21.42 41.55 7.16
C GLU A 146 -20.58 41.89 5.92
N THR A 147 -19.84 43.01 5.91
CA THR A 147 -19.08 43.43 4.73
C THR A 147 -17.92 42.46 4.51
N PRO A 148 -17.77 41.80 3.35
CA PRO A 148 -16.66 40.89 3.13
C PRO A 148 -15.30 41.61 3.01
N PRO A 149 -14.18 40.91 3.31
CA PRO A 149 -12.85 41.41 2.97
C PRO A 149 -12.70 41.60 1.45
N VAL A 150 -11.92 42.59 1.04
CA VAL A 150 -11.70 42.96 -0.36
C VAL A 150 -10.21 42.84 -0.69
N ILE A 151 -9.85 41.98 -1.63
CA ILE A 151 -8.48 41.83 -2.11
C ILE A 151 -8.02 43.12 -2.80
N THR A 152 -6.86 43.62 -2.40
CA THR A 152 -6.24 44.85 -2.91
C THR A 152 -4.95 44.59 -3.70
N SER A 153 -4.33 43.43 -3.51
CA SER A 153 -3.15 42.97 -4.25
C SER A 153 -3.10 41.44 -4.29
N PRO A 154 -2.63 40.81 -5.39
CA PRO A 154 -2.33 41.43 -6.67
C PRO A 154 -3.63 41.73 -7.45
N ASP A 155 -3.51 42.18 -8.71
CA ASP A 155 -4.65 42.28 -9.63
C ASP A 155 -4.75 41.05 -10.56
N ASN A 156 -5.79 41.02 -11.39
CA ASN A 156 -6.06 39.88 -12.30
C ASN A 156 -5.16 39.83 -13.54
N THR A 157 -4.07 40.60 -13.56
CA THR A 157 -2.97 40.47 -14.53
C THR A 157 -1.76 39.75 -13.94
N PHE A 158 -1.88 39.24 -12.70
CA PHE A 158 -0.83 38.44 -12.06
C PHE A 158 -0.63 37.09 -12.76
N GLU A 159 0.59 36.85 -13.22
CA GLU A 159 1.03 35.59 -13.81
C GLU A 159 2.31 35.11 -13.12
N VAL A 160 2.36 33.83 -12.71
CA VAL A 160 3.56 33.24 -12.09
C VAL A 160 3.85 31.85 -12.67
N VAL A 161 5.13 31.58 -12.92
CA VAL A 161 5.65 30.22 -13.15
C VAL A 161 6.24 29.75 -11.84
N LEU A 162 5.79 28.59 -11.34
CA LEU A 162 6.25 28.08 -10.06
C LEU A 162 7.61 27.39 -10.20
N SER A 163 8.42 27.44 -9.14
CA SER A 163 9.78 26.90 -9.13
C SER A 163 9.98 25.88 -8.04
N ASP A 164 10.40 24.68 -8.44
CA ASP A 164 10.82 23.59 -7.56
C ASP A 164 12.27 23.77 -7.04
N VAL A 165 13.03 24.73 -7.60
CA VAL A 165 14.40 25.07 -7.18
C VAL A 165 14.39 25.81 -5.85
N ALA A 166 13.50 26.80 -5.71
CA ALA A 166 13.32 27.60 -4.50
C ALA A 166 11.90 27.43 -3.92
N PRO A 167 11.51 26.21 -3.48
CA PRO A 167 10.13 25.89 -3.12
C PRO A 167 9.61 26.74 -1.95
N SER A 168 10.49 27.15 -1.04
CA SER A 168 10.20 28.02 0.10
C SER A 168 10.08 29.51 -0.23
N ASP A 169 10.50 29.96 -1.41
CA ASP A 169 10.49 31.37 -1.77
C ASP A 169 9.06 31.84 -2.13
N ALA A 170 8.81 33.14 -1.93
CA ALA A 170 7.50 33.75 -2.10
C ALA A 170 7.06 33.76 -3.57
N ALA A 171 6.03 32.98 -3.90
CA ALA A 171 5.43 32.92 -5.23
C ALA A 171 4.30 33.94 -5.42
N LEU A 172 3.53 34.21 -4.36
CA LEU A 172 2.37 35.07 -4.36
C LEU A 172 2.26 35.77 -2.99
N THR A 173 1.97 37.07 -2.98
CA THR A 173 1.52 37.78 -1.78
C THR A 173 0.16 38.38 -2.07
N VAL A 174 -0.85 37.94 -1.32
CA VAL A 174 -2.21 38.49 -1.37
C VAL A 174 -2.35 39.49 -0.22
N GLU A 175 -2.78 40.70 -0.51
CA GLU A 175 -3.12 41.75 0.46
C GLU A 175 -4.60 42.08 0.35
N TRP A 176 -5.27 42.34 1.47
CA TRP A 176 -6.67 42.74 1.49
C TRP A 176 -6.96 43.82 2.53
N ASN A 177 -8.13 44.44 2.40
CA ASN A 177 -8.73 45.31 3.41
C ASN A 177 -10.05 44.68 3.88
N ASP A 178 -10.27 44.59 5.19
CA ASP A 178 -11.55 44.18 5.77
C ASP A 178 -12.31 45.42 6.26
N PRO A 179 -13.41 45.86 5.59
CA PRO A 179 -14.04 47.15 5.89
C PRO A 179 -14.68 47.26 7.27
N ASP A 180 -15.08 46.13 7.87
CA ASP A 180 -15.75 46.10 9.18
C ASP A 180 -14.74 46.12 10.35
N PHE A 181 -13.44 46.01 10.07
CA PHE A 181 -12.39 45.81 11.09
C PHE A 181 -11.15 46.70 10.90
N GLY A 182 -10.52 47.09 12.01
CA GLY A 182 -9.31 47.93 11.99
C GLY A 182 -8.54 47.85 13.32
N GLU A 183 -7.54 48.72 13.49
CA GLU A 183 -6.55 48.69 14.60
C GLU A 183 -7.13 48.65 16.03
N ASN A 184 -8.42 48.92 16.22
CA ASN A 184 -9.09 48.99 17.52
C ASN A 184 -10.20 47.93 17.69
N THR A 185 -10.24 46.86 16.87
CA THR A 185 -11.23 45.78 17.04
C THR A 185 -11.12 45.10 18.41
N THR A 186 -12.26 44.85 19.04
CA THR A 186 -12.38 44.02 20.27
C THR A 186 -12.66 42.55 19.97
N VAL A 187 -12.79 42.17 18.70
CA VAL A 187 -13.03 40.80 18.23
C VAL A 187 -11.87 40.33 17.37
N GLU A 188 -11.44 39.09 17.61
CA GLU A 188 -10.40 38.42 16.82
C GLU A 188 -11.03 37.84 15.54
N VAL A 189 -10.52 38.29 14.39
CA VAL A 189 -10.89 37.80 13.06
C VAL A 189 -9.70 37.03 12.52
N THR A 190 -9.89 35.75 12.18
CA THR A 190 -8.85 34.94 11.52
C THR A 190 -9.08 34.93 10.02
N TYR A 191 -8.00 34.95 9.24
CA TYR A 191 -8.05 34.91 7.78
C TYR A 191 -7.36 33.67 7.22
N ALA A 192 -7.89 33.16 6.10
CA ALA A 192 -7.29 32.12 5.28
C ALA A 192 -7.48 32.44 3.79
N LEU A 193 -6.69 31.83 2.91
CA LEU A 193 -6.92 31.87 1.46
C LEU A 193 -7.55 30.56 0.99
N GLU A 194 -8.62 30.66 0.22
CA GLU A 194 -9.20 29.54 -0.52
C GLU A 194 -8.85 29.66 -2.00
N PHE A 195 -8.40 28.56 -2.60
CA PHE A 195 -8.02 28.43 -4.00
C PHE A 195 -8.99 27.46 -4.70
N GLY A 196 -9.48 27.83 -5.88
CA GLY A 196 -10.41 27.05 -6.70
C GLY A 196 -9.98 27.01 -8.16
N LYS A 197 -10.45 26.03 -8.93
CA LYS A 197 -10.15 25.97 -10.37
C LYS A 197 -11.02 27.00 -11.09
N ALA A 198 -10.43 27.82 -11.97
CA ALA A 198 -11.12 28.99 -12.51
C ALA A 198 -12.52 28.69 -13.08
N GLY A 199 -13.54 29.29 -12.48
CA GLY A 199 -14.96 29.10 -12.84
C GLY A 199 -15.65 27.87 -12.22
N ASP A 200 -15.04 27.14 -11.28
CA ASP A 200 -15.69 26.07 -10.51
C ASP A 200 -16.56 26.58 -9.34
N ASN A 201 -16.50 27.88 -9.05
CA ASN A 201 -17.15 28.58 -7.93
C ASN A 201 -16.73 28.06 -6.53
N PHE A 202 -15.48 27.59 -6.40
CA PHE A 202 -14.91 26.99 -5.20
C PHE A 202 -15.73 25.78 -4.73
N ALA A 203 -16.03 24.85 -5.65
CA ALA A 203 -16.80 23.64 -5.37
C ALA A 203 -16.07 22.65 -4.45
N ALA A 204 -14.74 22.62 -4.52
CA ALA A 204 -13.86 21.85 -3.63
C ALA A 204 -12.52 22.61 -3.48
N PRO A 205 -12.48 23.68 -2.67
CA PRO A 205 -11.32 24.57 -2.63
C PRO A 205 -10.18 23.99 -1.81
N PHE A 206 -8.95 24.29 -2.22
CA PHE A 206 -7.77 24.10 -1.38
C PHE A 206 -7.64 25.28 -0.41
N LEU A 207 -7.37 25.01 0.87
CA LEU A 207 -7.32 26.02 1.94
C LEU A 207 -5.88 26.20 2.43
N ILE A 208 -5.39 27.44 2.41
CA ILE A 208 -4.12 27.83 3.04
C ILE A 208 -4.42 28.71 4.24
N GLU A 209 -4.05 28.23 5.42
CA GLU A 209 -4.09 28.99 6.67
C GLU A 209 -2.71 29.64 6.94
N PRO A 210 -2.65 30.84 7.53
CA PRO A 210 -1.40 31.54 7.82
C PRO A 210 -0.62 30.84 8.94
N ALA A 211 0.64 30.50 8.69
CA ALA A 211 1.52 29.85 9.67
C ALA A 211 1.82 30.72 10.91
N GLU A 212 1.78 32.05 10.77
CA GLU A 212 1.90 33.00 11.87
C GLU A 212 0.91 34.17 11.69
N ASN A 213 0.48 34.78 12.80
CA ASN A 213 -0.35 36.01 12.82
C ASN A 213 -1.67 35.89 12.02
N PRO A 214 -2.63 35.04 12.44
CA PRO A 214 -3.85 34.77 11.68
C PRO A 214 -4.79 35.97 11.51
N THR A 215 -4.54 37.07 12.23
CA THR A 215 -5.27 38.35 12.13
C THR A 215 -4.66 39.32 11.11
N ALA A 216 -3.55 38.98 10.45
CA ALA A 216 -2.89 39.83 9.46
C ALA A 216 -3.69 39.90 8.15
N THR A 217 -3.85 41.11 7.58
CA THR A 217 -4.59 41.32 6.32
C THR A 217 -3.71 41.16 5.07
N SER A 218 -2.70 40.30 5.16
CA SER A 218 -1.75 39.97 4.10
C SER A 218 -1.21 38.56 4.33
N MET A 219 -1.15 37.74 3.28
CA MET A 219 -0.57 36.40 3.30
C MET A 219 0.38 36.22 2.12
N THR A 220 1.59 35.75 2.42
CA THR A 220 2.53 35.27 1.40
C THR A 220 2.47 33.75 1.33
N VAL A 221 2.38 33.24 0.11
CA VAL A 221 2.31 31.82 -0.23
C VAL A 221 3.58 31.46 -1.00
N SER A 222 4.24 30.36 -0.60
CA SER A 222 5.47 29.90 -1.25
C SER A 222 5.20 29.22 -2.60
N HIS A 223 6.26 28.99 -3.39
CA HIS A 223 6.16 28.20 -4.62
C HIS A 223 5.59 26.80 -4.36
N GLU A 224 6.04 26.14 -3.29
CA GLU A 224 5.58 24.80 -2.87
C GLU A 224 4.09 24.78 -2.54
N GLN A 225 3.64 25.70 -1.68
CA GLN A 225 2.24 25.79 -1.26
C GLN A 225 1.30 26.16 -2.42
N LEU A 226 1.72 27.05 -3.32
CA LEU A 226 0.93 27.42 -4.49
C LEU A 226 0.91 26.31 -5.55
N ASN A 227 1.96 25.47 -5.61
CA ASN A 227 1.99 24.31 -6.49
C ASN A 227 1.06 23.21 -5.99
N GLU A 228 1.10 22.92 -4.68
CA GLU A 228 0.16 22.00 -4.02
C GLU A 228 -1.29 22.45 -4.22
N ALA A 229 -1.59 23.73 -4.01
CA ALA A 229 -2.93 24.29 -4.24
C ALA A 229 -3.38 24.14 -5.71
N ALA A 230 -2.52 24.50 -6.67
CA ALA A 230 -2.81 24.42 -8.09
C ALA A 230 -3.07 22.98 -8.57
N LEU A 231 -2.24 22.02 -8.15
CA LEU A 231 -2.40 20.61 -8.52
C LEU A 231 -3.60 19.98 -7.80
N SER A 232 -3.87 20.36 -6.55
CA SER A 232 -5.00 19.84 -5.76
C SER A 232 -6.37 20.21 -6.33
N VAL A 233 -6.52 21.42 -6.89
CA VAL A 233 -7.74 21.79 -7.65
C VAL A 233 -7.76 21.25 -9.08
N GLY A 234 -6.75 20.45 -9.46
CA GLY A 234 -6.68 19.76 -10.75
C GLY A 234 -6.26 20.65 -11.91
N LEU A 235 -5.35 21.61 -11.71
CA LEU A 235 -4.55 22.15 -12.81
C LEU A 235 -3.49 21.11 -13.25
N THR A 236 -2.89 21.32 -14.42
CA THR A 236 -1.92 20.39 -15.02
C THR A 236 -0.53 21.01 -14.96
N ALA A 237 0.46 20.23 -14.51
CA ALA A 237 1.88 20.62 -14.51
C ALA A 237 2.35 21.08 -15.89
N GLU A 238 3.36 21.96 -15.92
CA GLU A 238 4.00 22.56 -17.10
C GLU A 238 3.05 23.36 -18.02
N ASN A 239 1.80 23.62 -17.59
CA ASN A 239 0.78 24.29 -18.39
C ASN A 239 0.23 25.52 -17.64
N ALA A 240 0.37 26.70 -18.26
CA ALA A 240 -0.21 27.94 -17.73
C ALA A 240 -1.74 27.85 -17.73
N ALA A 241 -2.35 27.99 -16.56
CA ALA A 241 -3.79 27.87 -16.35
C ALA A 241 -4.30 28.88 -15.31
N ALA A 242 -5.60 29.15 -15.35
CA ALA A 242 -6.24 30.10 -14.45
C ALA A 242 -6.65 29.44 -13.12
N LEU A 243 -6.36 30.14 -12.01
CA LEU A 243 -6.65 29.76 -10.63
C LEU A 243 -7.45 30.89 -9.97
N ASP A 244 -8.60 30.58 -9.37
CA ASP A 244 -9.39 31.55 -8.61
C ASP A 244 -8.93 31.53 -7.14
N VAL A 245 -8.79 32.72 -6.54
CA VAL A 245 -8.36 32.94 -5.15
C VAL A 245 -9.40 33.79 -4.43
N ARG A 246 -9.73 33.47 -3.17
CA ARG A 246 -10.54 34.35 -2.31
C ARG A 246 -10.04 34.35 -0.86
N VAL A 247 -10.28 35.45 -0.16
CA VAL A 247 -10.03 35.57 1.29
C VAL A 247 -11.25 35.05 2.03
N LYS A 248 -11.01 34.18 3.01
CA LYS A 248 -11.96 33.68 3.98
C LYS A 248 -11.67 34.33 5.33
N ALA A 249 -12.57 35.19 5.80
CA ALA A 249 -12.51 35.75 7.15
C ALA A 249 -13.46 34.97 8.07
N SER A 250 -12.96 34.52 9.22
CA SER A 250 -13.68 33.72 10.20
C SER A 250 -13.68 34.40 11.57
N ILE A 251 -14.80 34.29 12.29
CA ILE A 251 -14.98 34.84 13.65
C ILE A 251 -15.62 33.76 14.52
N ALA A 252 -14.91 33.33 15.57
CA ALA A 252 -15.40 32.29 16.47
C ALA A 252 -16.49 32.83 17.42
N LEU A 253 -17.73 32.33 17.29
CA LEU A 253 -18.86 32.66 18.15
C LEU A 253 -19.35 31.41 18.91
N THR A 254 -20.06 31.61 20.02
CA THR A 254 -20.49 30.50 20.91
C THR A 254 -21.54 29.56 20.28
N GLY A 255 -22.17 29.93 19.15
CA GLY A 255 -23.07 29.06 18.39
C GLY A 255 -22.38 28.31 17.23
N GLY A 256 -21.36 28.92 16.64
CA GLY A 256 -20.57 28.44 15.52
C GLY A 256 -19.74 29.58 14.91
N ASP A 257 -18.85 29.29 13.98
CA ASP A 257 -18.02 30.32 13.36
C ASP A 257 -18.81 31.13 12.31
N MET A 258 -18.79 32.46 12.42
CA MET A 258 -19.20 33.33 11.34
C MET A 258 -18.12 33.34 10.26
N VAL A 259 -18.51 33.16 9.00
CA VAL A 259 -17.59 33.20 7.84
C VAL A 259 -18.06 34.27 6.84
N ARG A 260 -17.13 35.13 6.41
CA ARG A 260 -17.29 36.06 5.29
C ARG A 260 -16.26 35.72 4.21
N LEU A 261 -16.68 35.73 2.94
CA LEU A 261 -15.86 35.33 1.79
C LEU A 261 -15.72 36.51 0.83
N SER A 262 -14.51 36.85 0.40
CA SER A 262 -14.29 37.90 -0.60
C SER A 262 -14.87 37.51 -1.97
N GLU A 263 -15.08 38.53 -2.81
CA GLU A 263 -15.10 38.34 -4.27
C GLU A 263 -13.80 37.63 -4.73
N SER A 264 -13.89 36.88 -5.82
CA SER A 264 -12.78 36.05 -6.30
C SER A 264 -11.82 36.80 -7.24
N LEU A 265 -10.53 36.63 -7.00
CA LEU A 265 -9.45 37.07 -7.87
C LEU A 265 -8.95 35.90 -8.72
N THR A 266 -9.14 35.95 -10.03
CA THR A 266 -8.49 35.01 -10.97
C THR A 266 -7.06 35.45 -11.26
N ILE A 267 -6.10 34.53 -11.12
CA ILE A 267 -4.67 34.69 -11.50
C ILE A 267 -4.24 33.59 -12.49
N THR A 268 -3.12 33.78 -13.19
CA THR A 268 -2.50 32.74 -14.02
C THR A 268 -1.35 32.07 -13.25
N VAL A 269 -1.37 30.73 -13.14
CA VAL A 269 -0.27 29.94 -12.58
C VAL A 269 0.22 28.91 -13.59
N THR A 270 1.53 28.65 -13.62
CA THR A 270 2.11 27.46 -14.27
C THR A 270 2.74 26.59 -13.19
N PRO A 271 2.06 25.51 -12.75
CA PRO A 271 2.60 24.60 -11.75
C PRO A 271 3.69 23.69 -12.34
N TYR A 272 4.64 23.26 -11.51
CA TYR A 272 5.68 22.29 -11.86
C TYR A 272 5.24 20.86 -11.52
N ASP A 273 5.76 19.87 -12.26
CA ASP A 273 5.49 18.46 -11.98
C ASP A 273 6.17 17.98 -10.69
N VAL A 274 5.44 17.19 -9.89
CA VAL A 274 5.91 16.53 -8.66
C VAL A 274 5.93 15.01 -8.79
N THR A 275 5.58 14.48 -9.97
CA THR A 275 5.54 13.05 -10.26
C THR A 275 6.95 12.47 -10.28
N LEU A 276 7.24 11.60 -9.31
CA LEU A 276 8.50 10.87 -9.26
C LEU A 276 8.49 9.71 -10.27
N PRO A 277 9.43 9.63 -11.23
CA PRO A 277 9.57 8.44 -12.08
C PRO A 277 9.87 7.19 -11.22
N PRO A 278 9.51 5.98 -11.66
CA PRO A 278 9.76 4.76 -10.88
C PRO A 278 11.25 4.39 -10.78
N ILE A 279 12.09 4.90 -11.69
CA ILE A 279 13.52 4.63 -11.78
C ILE A 279 14.26 5.94 -12.12
N LEU A 280 15.42 6.17 -11.47
CA LEU A 280 16.45 7.07 -11.97
C LEU A 280 17.60 6.26 -12.56
N TYR A 281 17.97 6.56 -13.80
CA TYR A 281 19.04 5.89 -14.55
C TYR A 281 20.35 6.66 -14.37
N VAL A 282 21.39 6.00 -13.89
CA VAL A 282 22.74 6.58 -13.72
C VAL A 282 23.61 6.22 -14.92
N VAL A 283 24.13 7.24 -15.60
CA VAL A 283 25.05 7.08 -16.75
C VAL A 283 26.29 7.96 -16.55
N GLY A 284 27.46 7.36 -16.76
CA GLY A 284 28.76 8.02 -16.86
C GLY A 284 29.90 7.16 -16.32
N ALA A 285 31.14 7.42 -16.75
CA ALA A 285 32.31 6.60 -16.41
C ALA A 285 32.64 6.50 -14.91
N GLY A 286 32.10 7.36 -14.06
CA GLY A 286 32.18 7.20 -12.60
C GLY A 286 31.36 6.03 -12.07
N ALA A 287 30.26 5.68 -12.75
CA ALA A 287 29.47 4.47 -12.52
C ALA A 287 30.01 3.36 -13.43
N VAL A 288 30.85 2.49 -12.88
CA VAL A 288 31.68 1.54 -13.64
C VAL A 288 30.85 0.62 -14.54
N ASP A 289 29.70 0.18 -14.05
CA ASP A 289 28.86 -0.82 -14.71
C ASP A 289 28.01 -0.24 -15.86
N ALA A 290 27.88 1.09 -15.93
CA ALA A 290 27.19 1.82 -17.00
C ALA A 290 28.14 2.47 -18.02
N GLY A 291 29.21 3.13 -17.54
CA GLY A 291 30.04 3.96 -18.40
C GLY A 291 29.26 5.10 -19.07
N TRP A 292 29.81 5.68 -20.14
CA TRP A 292 29.14 6.73 -20.94
C TRP A 292 28.25 6.15 -22.06
N GLY A 293 27.51 5.07 -21.78
CA GLY A 293 26.64 4.37 -22.73
C GLY A 293 25.26 4.02 -22.16
N TRP A 294 24.34 3.61 -23.03
CA TRP A 294 22.96 3.20 -22.68
C TRP A 294 22.75 1.68 -22.77
N ASP A 295 23.80 0.91 -23.01
CA ASP A 295 23.73 -0.57 -23.08
C ASP A 295 23.50 -1.22 -21.69
N SER A 296 23.87 -0.53 -20.60
CA SER A 296 23.76 -1.02 -19.22
C SER A 296 23.68 0.09 -18.15
N PRO A 297 22.76 1.08 -18.24
CA PRO A 297 22.61 2.12 -17.23
C PRO A 297 22.34 1.49 -15.84
N VAL A 298 22.93 2.07 -14.78
CA VAL A 298 22.65 1.61 -13.40
C VAL A 298 21.31 2.18 -12.97
N GLU A 299 20.43 1.36 -12.41
CA GLU A 299 19.07 1.76 -12.04
C GLU A 299 18.94 1.97 -10.53
N LEU A 300 18.44 3.14 -10.13
CA LEU A 300 18.00 3.42 -8.77
C LEU A 300 16.47 3.41 -8.74
N THR A 301 15.85 2.46 -8.04
CA THR A 301 14.39 2.33 -7.99
C THR A 301 13.77 3.16 -6.89
N LEU A 302 12.58 3.70 -7.14
CA LEU A 302 11.78 4.43 -6.18
C LEU A 302 11.08 3.48 -5.19
N SER A 303 11.35 3.65 -3.89
CA SER A 303 10.57 3.08 -2.79
C SER A 303 10.12 4.21 -1.85
N GLY A 304 8.80 4.43 -1.78
CA GLY A 304 8.22 5.59 -1.09
C GLY A 304 8.70 6.90 -1.72
N SER A 305 9.44 7.70 -0.95
CA SER A 305 10.05 8.98 -1.35
C SER A 305 11.56 8.88 -1.63
N LYS A 306 12.12 7.66 -1.69
CA LYS A 306 13.56 7.40 -1.84
C LYS A 306 13.87 6.64 -3.12
N TYR A 307 14.83 7.12 -3.91
CA TYR A 307 15.52 6.27 -4.88
C TYR A 307 16.68 5.57 -4.19
N GLY A 308 16.90 4.29 -4.52
CA GLY A 308 18.05 3.57 -4.00
C GLY A 308 18.55 2.48 -4.93
N GLY A 309 19.83 2.11 -4.81
CA GLY A 309 20.43 1.01 -5.56
C GLY A 309 21.92 0.81 -5.26
N ASN A 310 22.41 -0.41 -5.50
CA ASN A 310 23.84 -0.70 -5.46
C ASN A 310 24.53 -0.13 -6.72
N ILE A 311 25.69 0.48 -6.55
CA ILE A 311 26.46 1.12 -7.63
C ILE A 311 27.96 0.97 -7.42
N ASN A 312 28.67 0.53 -8.47
CA ASN A 312 30.12 0.43 -8.49
C ASN A 312 30.72 1.78 -8.90
N LEU A 313 31.34 2.49 -7.96
CA LEU A 313 31.87 3.84 -8.16
C LEU A 313 33.39 3.83 -8.25
N GLN A 314 33.95 4.57 -9.22
CA GLN A 314 35.41 4.71 -9.38
C GLN A 314 35.90 6.15 -9.33
N ASN A 315 37.04 6.35 -8.67
CA ASN A 315 37.75 7.62 -8.59
C ASN A 315 39.07 7.56 -9.36
N ASN A 316 38.98 7.52 -10.69
CA ASN A 316 40.13 7.62 -11.59
C ASN A 316 40.51 9.07 -11.95
N GLY A 317 39.60 10.02 -11.69
CA GLY A 317 39.76 11.46 -11.93
C GLY A 317 39.40 11.92 -13.36
N GLY A 318 39.13 13.22 -13.50
CA GLY A 318 38.88 13.86 -14.79
C GLY A 318 37.46 13.64 -15.29
N SER A 319 37.30 12.91 -16.40
CA SER A 319 36.01 12.43 -16.93
C SER A 319 35.61 11.08 -16.35
N ASP A 320 36.57 10.36 -15.77
CA ASP A 320 36.49 8.92 -15.57
C ASP A 320 35.94 8.56 -14.17
N ASN A 321 35.60 9.59 -13.39
CA ASN A 321 34.86 9.52 -12.13
C ASN A 321 33.50 10.25 -12.19
N ASN A 322 33.03 10.65 -13.39
CA ASN A 322 31.85 11.48 -13.57
C ASN A 322 30.59 10.70 -13.99
N PHE A 323 29.41 11.11 -13.51
CA PHE A 323 28.11 10.54 -13.87
C PHE A 323 26.94 11.53 -13.73
N ARG A 324 25.76 11.17 -14.26
CA ARG A 324 24.51 11.94 -14.18
C ARG A 324 23.31 11.00 -14.06
N PHE A 325 22.22 11.50 -13.46
CA PHE A 325 20.93 10.82 -13.39
C PHE A 325 20.00 11.25 -14.52
N PHE A 326 19.11 10.35 -14.96
CA PHE A 326 18.10 10.57 -16.00
C PHE A 326 16.76 9.92 -15.61
N THR A 327 15.63 10.44 -16.08
CA THR A 327 14.28 9.98 -15.65
C THR A 327 13.60 8.97 -16.58
N ASP A 328 14.11 8.79 -17.80
CA ASP A 328 13.51 7.92 -18.82
C ASP A 328 14.60 7.42 -19.79
N ALA A 329 14.98 6.14 -19.71
CA ALA A 329 15.99 5.56 -20.58
C ALA A 329 15.58 5.47 -22.07
N SER A 330 14.28 5.47 -22.38
CA SER A 330 13.79 5.34 -23.76
C SER A 330 14.08 6.55 -24.65
N LEU A 331 14.44 7.68 -24.02
CA LEU A 331 14.84 8.92 -24.68
C LEU A 331 16.37 9.08 -24.80
N GLU A 332 17.16 8.18 -24.22
CA GLU A 332 18.63 8.26 -24.10
C GLU A 332 19.10 9.69 -23.70
N TRP A 333 19.99 10.30 -24.48
CA TRP A 333 20.51 11.66 -24.31
C TRP A 333 19.47 12.78 -24.48
N SER A 334 18.24 12.47 -24.86
CA SER A 334 17.10 13.40 -24.88
C SER A 334 16.24 13.34 -23.60
N SER A 335 16.58 12.43 -22.68
CA SER A 335 15.89 12.25 -21.41
C SER A 335 16.09 13.44 -20.46
N PRO A 336 15.08 13.84 -19.66
CA PRO A 336 15.27 14.82 -18.59
C PRO A 336 16.37 14.34 -17.62
N SER A 337 17.38 15.18 -17.41
CA SER A 337 18.62 14.79 -16.72
C SER A 337 18.91 15.65 -15.49
N GLN A 338 19.23 15.01 -14.37
CA GLN A 338 19.50 15.64 -13.08
C GLN A 338 21.02 15.59 -12.81
N ASN A 339 21.67 16.76 -12.88
CA ASN A 339 23.11 16.95 -12.66
C ASN A 339 23.40 17.47 -11.24
N PHE A 340 24.65 17.76 -10.87
CA PHE A 340 24.96 18.17 -9.49
C PHE A 340 24.20 19.47 -9.07
N PRO A 341 24.18 20.54 -9.90
CA PRO A 341 23.32 21.71 -9.67
C PRO A 341 21.85 21.40 -9.41
N TYR A 342 21.24 20.44 -10.13
CA TYR A 342 19.82 20.10 -9.94
C TYR A 342 19.48 19.85 -8.46
N TYR A 343 20.32 19.11 -7.74
CA TYR A 343 20.10 18.80 -6.33
C TYR A 343 20.65 19.89 -5.40
N SER A 344 21.83 20.46 -5.67
CA SER A 344 22.41 21.49 -4.79
C SER A 344 21.55 22.76 -4.74
N ASP A 345 20.97 23.15 -5.87
CA ASP A 345 20.18 24.37 -5.98
C ASP A 345 18.81 24.18 -5.32
N ARG A 346 18.31 22.92 -5.27
CA ARG A 346 17.15 22.46 -4.47
C ARG A 346 17.47 22.23 -2.98
N ASN A 347 18.64 22.69 -2.52
CA ASN A 347 19.14 22.57 -1.15
C ASN A 347 19.28 21.13 -0.62
N TYR A 348 19.58 20.16 -1.49
CA TYR A 348 19.88 18.80 -1.02
C TYR A 348 21.18 18.75 -0.22
N THR A 349 21.18 17.99 0.87
CA THR A 349 22.41 17.59 1.57
C THR A 349 23.05 16.43 0.82
N ILE A 350 24.08 16.71 0.04
CA ILE A 350 24.79 15.73 -0.80
C ILE A 350 25.99 15.14 -0.04
N ASP A 351 26.21 13.83 -0.18
CA ASP A 351 27.33 13.11 0.43
C ASP A 351 28.69 13.72 0.08
N SER A 352 29.57 13.83 1.08
CA SER A 352 30.93 14.38 0.94
C SER A 352 31.85 13.63 -0.04
N ASN A 353 31.47 12.43 -0.49
CA ASN A 353 32.17 11.70 -1.54
C ASN A 353 31.77 12.14 -2.96
N PHE A 354 30.85 13.10 -3.12
CA PHE A 354 30.45 13.68 -4.40
C PHE A 354 30.72 15.18 -4.45
N GLU A 355 31.23 15.65 -5.59
CA GLU A 355 31.34 17.08 -5.90
C GLU A 355 30.83 17.40 -7.32
N ASN A 356 30.69 18.68 -7.64
CA ASN A 356 30.42 19.11 -9.01
C ASN A 356 31.68 18.90 -9.87
N ALA A 357 31.57 18.11 -10.94
CA ALA A 357 32.66 17.78 -11.84
C ALA A 357 33.32 18.99 -12.54
N ASN A 358 32.62 20.13 -12.63
CA ASN A 358 33.05 21.34 -13.36
C ASN A 358 33.42 21.06 -14.83
N ASP A 359 32.84 20.01 -15.43
CA ASP A 359 33.20 19.46 -16.75
C ASP A 359 32.46 20.09 -17.94
N GLY A 360 31.75 21.20 -17.70
CA GLY A 360 30.92 21.91 -18.67
C GLY A 360 29.43 21.67 -18.43
N ASP A 361 29.04 20.41 -18.20
CA ASP A 361 27.66 20.02 -17.90
C ASP A 361 27.35 19.98 -16.39
N SER A 362 28.39 20.08 -15.54
CA SER A 362 28.30 19.98 -14.08
C SER A 362 27.74 18.64 -13.61
N ASN A 363 28.26 17.55 -14.16
CA ASN A 363 28.00 16.19 -13.71
C ASN A 363 28.37 16.00 -12.22
N PHE A 364 27.91 14.92 -11.61
CA PHE A 364 28.47 14.44 -10.35
C PHE A 364 29.87 13.88 -10.61
N ALA A 365 30.84 14.21 -9.76
CA ALA A 365 32.15 13.57 -9.72
C ALA A 365 32.30 12.82 -8.39
N PHE A 366 32.63 11.52 -8.45
CA PHE A 366 32.94 10.74 -7.26
C PHE A 366 34.40 10.95 -6.83
N VAL A 367 34.59 11.42 -5.60
CA VAL A 367 35.91 11.69 -5.00
C VAL A 367 36.25 10.77 -3.81
N GLY A 368 35.40 9.78 -3.55
CA GLY A 368 35.63 8.75 -2.54
C GLY A 368 36.68 7.70 -2.94
N THR A 369 36.64 6.55 -2.28
CA THR A 369 37.48 5.38 -2.63
C THR A 369 36.76 4.51 -3.64
N THR A 370 37.43 4.04 -4.70
CA THR A 370 36.82 3.12 -5.69
C THR A 370 36.28 1.85 -5.01
N GLY A 371 35.00 1.51 -5.26
CA GLY A 371 34.34 0.35 -4.67
C GLY A 371 32.84 0.28 -4.97
N LEU A 372 32.20 -0.80 -4.49
CA LEU A 372 30.74 -0.98 -4.53
C LEU A 372 30.09 -0.31 -3.31
N TYR A 373 29.04 0.46 -3.53
CA TYR A 373 28.29 1.20 -2.51
C TYR A 373 26.79 1.07 -2.71
N TYR A 374 25.99 1.41 -1.70
CA TYR A 374 24.57 1.70 -1.89
C TYR A 374 24.35 3.21 -1.94
N LEU A 375 23.79 3.70 -3.03
CA LEU A 375 23.46 5.11 -3.24
C LEU A 375 21.97 5.32 -2.96
N GLU A 376 21.63 6.24 -2.07
CA GLU A 376 20.25 6.59 -1.73
C GLU A 376 19.99 8.09 -1.93
N ILE A 377 18.95 8.43 -2.69
CA ILE A 377 18.45 9.80 -2.91
C ILE A 377 17.08 9.90 -2.25
N ASP A 378 17.02 10.56 -1.09
CA ASP A 378 15.79 10.83 -0.37
C ASP A 378 15.22 12.18 -0.82
N VAL A 379 14.08 12.15 -1.51
CA VAL A 379 13.45 13.36 -2.08
C VAL A 379 12.77 14.20 -1.00
N GLU A 380 12.19 13.55 0.00
CA GLU A 380 11.40 14.16 1.07
C GLU A 380 12.31 14.88 2.08
N ASN A 381 13.36 14.20 2.54
CA ASN A 381 14.38 14.76 3.43
C ASN A 381 15.46 15.57 2.66
N ARG A 382 15.40 15.57 1.33
CA ARG A 382 16.35 16.25 0.42
C ARG A 382 17.80 15.87 0.73
N THR A 383 18.13 14.58 0.63
CA THR A 383 19.50 14.08 0.83
C THR A 383 19.96 13.15 -0.29
N ILE A 384 21.26 13.17 -0.56
CA ILE A 384 21.95 12.11 -1.32
C ILE A 384 23.00 11.53 -0.39
N THR A 385 22.96 10.22 -0.13
CA THR A 385 23.84 9.55 0.82
C THR A 385 24.50 8.32 0.21
N LEU A 386 25.72 8.01 0.66
CA LEU A 386 26.46 6.84 0.21
C LEU A 386 26.74 5.89 1.39
N GLY A 387 26.07 4.74 1.39
CA GLY A 387 26.21 3.69 2.39
C GLY A 387 27.06 2.51 1.93
N ASP A 388 27.38 1.61 2.87
CA ASP A 388 27.89 0.28 2.54
C ASP A 388 26.93 -0.43 1.56
N ALA A 389 27.48 -1.15 0.58
CA ALA A 389 26.67 -1.90 -0.39
C ALA A 389 25.72 -2.88 0.32
N ARG A 390 24.45 -2.89 -0.08
CA ARG A 390 23.47 -3.86 0.46
C ARG A 390 23.74 -5.20 -0.20
N THR A 391 23.82 -6.28 0.58
CA THR A 391 23.86 -7.62 0.00
C THR A 391 22.48 -7.95 -0.56
N GLY A 392 22.43 -8.31 -1.85
CA GLY A 392 21.21 -8.61 -2.58
C GLY A 392 21.05 -7.79 -3.86
N PRO A 393 20.15 -8.19 -4.77
CA PRO A 393 19.61 -7.31 -5.80
C PRO A 393 18.64 -6.29 -5.17
N ASN A 394 18.14 -5.33 -5.95
CA ASN A 394 17.43 -4.16 -5.43
C ASN A 394 15.95 -4.45 -5.08
N CYS A 395 15.71 -5.29 -4.06
CA CYS A 395 14.41 -5.56 -3.45
C CYS A 395 14.50 -5.40 -1.91
N ASP A 396 13.36 -5.39 -1.21
CA ASP A 396 13.32 -5.36 0.26
C ASP A 396 13.88 -6.66 0.90
N TYR A 397 13.88 -7.78 0.16
CA TYR A 397 14.39 -9.09 0.57
C TYR A 397 15.15 -9.79 -0.57
N ASP A 398 16.13 -10.65 -0.27
CA ASP A 398 16.84 -11.45 -1.28
C ASP A 398 15.91 -12.44 -2.02
N GLN A 399 14.89 -12.94 -1.32
CA GLN A 399 13.99 -14.01 -1.77
C GLN A 399 12.70 -14.02 -0.94
N LEU A 400 11.64 -14.63 -1.47
CA LEU A 400 10.42 -14.96 -0.74
C LEU A 400 10.21 -16.47 -0.74
N SER A 401 9.93 -17.05 0.43
CA SER A 401 9.58 -18.45 0.61
C SER A 401 8.07 -18.64 0.60
N LEU A 402 7.58 -19.63 -0.15
CA LEU A 402 6.19 -20.03 -0.22
C LEU A 402 5.96 -21.29 0.62
N VAL A 403 4.94 -21.25 1.48
CA VAL A 403 4.50 -22.41 2.27
C VAL A 403 2.97 -22.49 2.24
N GLY A 404 2.47 -23.67 1.92
CA GLY A 404 1.07 -24.08 2.09
C GLY A 404 0.64 -25.21 1.16
N ALA A 405 -0.51 -25.82 1.44
CA ALA A 405 -1.03 -26.94 0.66
C ALA A 405 -1.31 -26.61 -0.82
N GLY A 406 -1.48 -25.34 -1.18
CA GLY A 406 -1.58 -24.90 -2.58
C GLY A 406 -0.28 -24.98 -3.39
N VAL A 407 0.87 -25.15 -2.71
CA VAL A 407 2.20 -25.35 -3.31
C VAL A 407 2.72 -26.71 -2.84
N PRO A 408 2.47 -27.80 -3.60
CA PRO A 408 2.54 -29.17 -3.08
C PRO A 408 3.95 -29.57 -2.61
N ASP A 409 5.00 -29.05 -3.23
CA ASP A 409 6.40 -29.37 -2.91
C ASP A 409 6.84 -28.85 -1.53
N ALA A 410 6.21 -27.76 -1.07
CA ALA A 410 6.36 -27.23 0.28
C ALA A 410 5.36 -27.84 1.26
N GLY A 411 4.09 -27.95 0.86
CA GLY A 411 2.99 -28.20 1.77
C GLY A 411 3.00 -27.20 2.93
N TRP A 412 2.49 -27.60 4.10
CA TRP A 412 2.55 -26.78 5.32
C TRP A 412 3.84 -26.99 6.16
N GLY A 413 4.96 -27.39 5.51
CA GLY A 413 6.23 -27.72 6.16
C GLY A 413 7.41 -26.82 5.76
N TRP A 414 8.44 -26.79 6.61
CA TRP A 414 9.69 -26.02 6.38
C TRP A 414 10.88 -26.87 5.88
N THR A 415 10.64 -28.15 5.61
CA THR A 415 11.60 -29.06 4.97
C THR A 415 11.98 -28.60 3.57
N THR A 416 10.97 -28.27 2.76
CA THR A 416 11.06 -28.05 1.31
C THR A 416 10.26 -26.79 0.85
N PRO A 417 10.32 -25.65 1.55
CA PRO A 417 9.65 -24.43 1.11
C PRO A 417 10.13 -24.04 -0.28
N VAL A 418 9.20 -23.77 -1.19
CA VAL A 418 9.49 -23.25 -2.53
C VAL A 418 9.97 -21.80 -2.38
N VAL A 419 10.89 -21.36 -3.23
CA VAL A 419 11.53 -20.04 -3.13
C VAL A 419 11.48 -19.34 -4.48
N ILE A 420 10.94 -18.12 -4.50
CA ILE A 420 11.12 -17.18 -5.61
C ILE A 420 12.21 -16.17 -5.21
N ASN A 421 13.11 -15.86 -6.13
CA ASN A 421 14.27 -15.00 -5.85
C ASN A 421 13.98 -13.57 -6.30
N CYS A 422 14.54 -12.58 -5.59
CA CYS A 422 14.66 -11.24 -6.14
C CYS A 422 15.55 -11.30 -7.39
N THR A 423 15.13 -10.68 -8.49
CA THR A 423 15.92 -10.52 -9.72
C THR A 423 16.40 -9.08 -9.93
N GLY A 424 15.99 -8.16 -9.04
CA GLY A 424 16.25 -6.73 -9.10
C GLY A 424 14.95 -5.94 -9.02
N ASN A 425 15.06 -4.65 -8.72
CA ASN A 425 14.00 -3.65 -8.91
C ASN A 425 12.61 -4.01 -8.31
N GLY A 426 12.58 -4.58 -7.11
CA GLY A 426 11.34 -5.03 -6.47
C GLY A 426 10.63 -6.19 -7.20
N VAL A 427 11.33 -6.92 -8.08
CA VAL A 427 10.80 -8.08 -8.81
C VAL A 427 11.28 -9.37 -8.16
N TYR A 428 10.34 -10.17 -7.65
CA TYR A 428 10.57 -11.55 -7.24
C TYR A 428 9.97 -12.48 -8.28
N THR A 429 10.72 -13.47 -8.74
CA THR A 429 10.21 -14.44 -9.72
C THR A 429 10.81 -15.84 -9.55
N GLY A 430 10.08 -16.84 -10.03
CA GLY A 430 10.49 -18.24 -10.04
C GLY A 430 9.36 -19.17 -10.46
N ALA A 431 9.74 -20.39 -10.88
CA ALA A 431 8.80 -21.47 -11.13
C ALA A 431 8.16 -21.95 -9.82
N VAL A 432 6.85 -22.19 -9.85
CA VAL A 432 6.08 -22.70 -8.71
C VAL A 432 4.98 -23.64 -9.22
N THR A 433 5.04 -24.91 -8.82
CA THR A 433 3.92 -25.84 -8.92
C THR A 433 2.75 -25.31 -8.07
N PHE A 434 1.57 -25.15 -8.66
CA PHE A 434 0.35 -24.85 -7.93
C PHE A 434 -0.69 -25.97 -8.07
N GLN A 435 -1.41 -26.27 -7.00
CA GLN A 435 -2.51 -27.24 -7.03
C GLN A 435 -3.85 -26.66 -6.55
N ASN A 436 -4.91 -27.01 -7.28
CA ASN A 436 -6.29 -26.65 -6.98
C ASN A 436 -7.12 -27.90 -6.63
N ASN A 437 -6.85 -28.47 -5.44
CA ASN A 437 -7.70 -29.53 -4.86
C ASN A 437 -8.95 -28.95 -4.15
N GLY A 438 -8.94 -27.64 -3.88
CA GLY A 438 -10.02 -26.88 -3.27
C GLY A 438 -10.07 -26.91 -1.74
N GLY A 439 -10.88 -26.01 -1.17
CA GLY A 439 -11.12 -25.95 0.27
C GLY A 439 -9.97 -25.28 1.03
N ALA A 440 -9.11 -26.10 1.64
CA ALA A 440 -7.86 -25.67 2.27
C ALA A 440 -6.62 -26.25 1.57
N ASP A 441 -6.82 -27.23 0.69
CA ASP A 441 -5.77 -27.99 0.00
C ASP A 441 -5.26 -27.26 -1.27
N ASN A 442 -5.60 -25.97 -1.38
CA ASN A 442 -5.13 -25.02 -2.39
C ASN A 442 -4.61 -23.69 -1.77
N ASN A 443 -4.41 -23.64 -0.44
CA ASN A 443 -4.03 -22.40 0.28
C ASN A 443 -2.52 -22.29 0.52
N PHE A 444 -1.96 -21.06 0.47
CA PHE A 444 -0.53 -20.78 0.74
C PHE A 444 -0.25 -19.34 1.20
N ARG A 445 0.97 -19.08 1.66
CA ARG A 445 1.46 -17.75 2.11
C ARG A 445 2.95 -17.54 1.77
N PHE A 446 3.34 -16.28 1.62
CA PHE A 446 4.73 -15.83 1.46
C PHE A 446 5.40 -15.50 2.81
N PHE A 447 6.71 -15.71 2.91
CA PHE A 447 7.55 -15.43 4.07
C PHE A 447 8.92 -14.90 3.64
N THR A 448 9.52 -14.02 4.43
CA THR A 448 10.77 -13.29 4.08
C THR A 448 12.05 -13.92 4.62
N ASP A 449 12.00 -14.64 5.74
CA ASP A 449 13.17 -15.21 6.41
C ASP A 449 12.94 -16.69 6.75
N ARG A 450 13.48 -17.58 5.91
CA ARG A 450 13.41 -19.04 6.11
C ARG A 450 14.03 -19.49 7.44
N SER A 451 14.98 -18.74 8.02
CA SER A 451 15.64 -19.13 9.28
C SER A 451 14.76 -18.93 10.52
N LEU A 452 13.68 -18.14 10.41
CA LEU A 452 12.71 -17.91 11.47
C LEU A 452 11.46 -18.79 11.34
N GLU A 453 11.31 -19.53 10.24
CA GLU A 453 10.12 -20.33 9.91
C GLU A 453 8.81 -19.53 10.13
N TRP A 454 7.89 -20.06 10.94
CA TRP A 454 6.64 -19.42 11.35
C TRP A 454 6.80 -18.12 12.18
N GLY A 455 8.02 -17.80 12.61
CA GLY A 455 8.37 -16.52 13.24
C GLY A 455 8.79 -15.43 12.25
N SER A 456 8.93 -15.75 10.97
CA SER A 456 9.22 -14.79 9.90
C SER A 456 8.08 -13.77 9.73
N PRO A 457 8.37 -12.53 9.30
CA PRO A 457 7.39 -11.70 8.59
C PRO A 457 6.75 -12.52 7.45
N SER A 458 5.44 -12.37 7.27
CA SER A 458 4.67 -13.19 6.33
C SER A 458 3.55 -12.37 5.67
N PHE A 459 3.32 -12.60 4.38
CA PHE A 459 2.39 -11.82 3.56
C PHE A 459 1.25 -12.72 3.04
N ASN A 460 0.03 -12.43 3.50
CA ASN A 460 -1.20 -13.10 3.10
C ASN A 460 -1.93 -12.28 2.01
N TYR A 461 -3.06 -12.75 1.48
CA TYR A 461 -3.70 -12.10 0.33
C TYR A 461 -4.09 -10.62 0.62
N PRO A 462 -4.68 -10.28 1.78
CA PRO A 462 -4.94 -8.88 2.16
C PRO A 462 -3.71 -7.98 2.23
N HIS A 463 -2.49 -8.49 2.42
CA HIS A 463 -1.29 -7.63 2.45
C HIS A 463 -1.13 -6.89 1.11
N TYR A 464 -1.11 -7.64 0.01
CA TYR A 464 -0.93 -7.11 -1.33
C TYR A 464 -2.20 -6.39 -1.83
N GLU A 465 -3.39 -6.91 -1.51
CA GLU A 465 -4.66 -6.25 -1.86
C GLU A 465 -4.77 -4.84 -1.23
N ASN A 466 -4.48 -4.69 0.06
CA ASN A 466 -4.50 -3.37 0.72
C ASN A 466 -3.35 -2.45 0.29
N ALA A 467 -2.21 -3.01 -0.14
CA ALA A 467 -1.13 -2.24 -0.75
C ALA A 467 -1.44 -1.76 -2.18
N GLY A 468 -2.55 -2.23 -2.78
CA GLY A 468 -3.06 -1.81 -4.08
C GLY A 468 -2.57 -2.65 -5.27
N TYR A 469 -2.22 -3.93 -5.05
CA TYR A 469 -1.71 -4.80 -6.11
C TYR A 469 -2.82 -5.31 -7.02
N ILE A 470 -2.54 -5.36 -8.33
CA ILE A 470 -3.30 -6.13 -9.30
C ILE A 470 -2.83 -7.59 -9.17
N ILE A 471 -3.63 -8.41 -8.49
CA ILE A 471 -3.34 -9.83 -8.25
C ILE A 471 -3.96 -10.68 -9.37
N ASP A 472 -3.24 -11.70 -9.83
CA ASP A 472 -3.68 -12.64 -10.84
C ASP A 472 -5.03 -13.27 -10.51
N SER A 473 -5.92 -13.38 -11.50
CA SER A 473 -7.28 -13.92 -11.33
C SER A 473 -7.33 -15.40 -10.90
N ASN A 474 -6.22 -16.14 -11.00
CA ASN A 474 -6.10 -17.51 -10.48
C ASN A 474 -5.78 -17.53 -8.97
N PHE A 475 -5.55 -16.39 -8.33
CA PHE A 475 -5.44 -16.27 -6.88
C PHE A 475 -6.64 -15.53 -6.29
N ILE A 476 -7.12 -15.99 -5.14
CA ILE A 476 -8.14 -15.31 -4.33
C ILE A 476 -7.76 -15.34 -2.85
N ASN A 477 -8.43 -14.53 -2.03
CA ASN A 477 -8.41 -14.69 -0.58
C ASN A 477 -9.08 -16.02 -0.19
N ALA A 478 -8.36 -16.87 0.54
CA ALA A 478 -8.84 -18.16 1.03
C ALA A 478 -10.06 -18.08 1.97
N ASN A 479 -10.25 -16.94 2.65
CA ASN A 479 -11.26 -16.73 3.70
C ASN A 479 -11.19 -17.78 4.85
N ASP A 480 -10.01 -18.38 5.06
CA ASP A 480 -9.74 -19.48 6.00
C ASP A 480 -9.50 -19.02 7.45
N GLY A 481 -9.91 -17.79 7.79
CA GLY A 481 -9.64 -17.12 9.07
C GLY A 481 -8.31 -16.36 9.09
N ASP A 482 -7.28 -16.94 8.47
CA ASP A 482 -5.94 -16.33 8.33
C ASP A 482 -5.78 -15.51 7.04
N SER A 483 -6.73 -15.63 6.11
CA SER A 483 -6.79 -14.92 4.82
C SER A 483 -5.59 -15.20 3.92
N ASN A 484 -5.15 -16.46 3.88
CA ASN A 484 -4.10 -16.93 2.98
C ASN A 484 -4.45 -16.68 1.50
N PHE A 485 -3.47 -16.79 0.61
CA PHE A 485 -3.76 -16.97 -0.81
C PHE A 485 -4.40 -18.34 -1.02
N ALA A 486 -5.35 -18.44 -1.94
CA ALA A 486 -5.87 -19.70 -2.45
C ALA A 486 -5.80 -19.72 -3.98
N PHE A 487 -5.18 -20.76 -4.54
CA PHE A 487 -5.05 -20.93 -5.99
C PHE A 487 -6.30 -21.62 -6.55
N ILE A 488 -6.95 -21.00 -7.54
CA ILE A 488 -8.18 -21.47 -8.18
C ILE A 488 -8.03 -21.72 -9.68
N GLY A 489 -6.81 -21.68 -10.20
CA GLY A 489 -6.49 -22.04 -11.59
C GLY A 489 -6.52 -23.55 -11.86
N THR A 490 -5.88 -23.96 -12.95
CA THR A 490 -5.66 -25.38 -13.26
C THR A 490 -4.37 -25.84 -12.56
N SER A 491 -4.38 -26.99 -11.88
CA SER A 491 -3.15 -27.52 -11.27
C SER A 491 -2.06 -27.75 -12.30
N GLY A 492 -0.83 -27.35 -11.98
CA GLY A 492 0.33 -27.36 -12.87
C GLY A 492 1.31 -26.24 -12.50
N ASP A 493 2.32 -26.03 -13.33
CA ASP A 493 3.46 -25.18 -13.00
C ASP A 493 3.35 -23.79 -13.64
N TYR A 494 3.77 -22.78 -12.90
CA TYR A 494 3.62 -21.38 -13.29
C TYR A 494 4.86 -20.57 -12.93
N LEU A 495 5.22 -19.64 -13.82
CA LEU A 495 6.17 -18.58 -13.54
C LEU A 495 5.42 -17.54 -12.71
N LEU A 496 5.56 -17.64 -11.39
CA LEU A 496 5.07 -16.62 -10.48
C LEU A 496 5.99 -15.42 -10.55
N THR A 497 5.43 -14.24 -10.81
CA THR A 497 6.15 -12.98 -10.68
C THR A 497 5.38 -12.01 -9.79
N ILE A 498 6.07 -11.50 -8.77
CA ILE A 498 5.64 -10.37 -7.93
C ILE A 498 6.50 -9.18 -8.33
N ASN A 499 5.90 -8.05 -8.63
CA ASN A 499 6.59 -6.81 -8.95
C ASN A 499 6.02 -5.69 -8.08
N ASP A 500 6.82 -5.25 -7.11
CA ASP A 500 6.42 -4.29 -6.08
C ASP A 500 6.32 -2.86 -6.64
N THR A 501 7.16 -2.52 -7.63
CA THR A 501 7.15 -1.22 -8.32
C THR A 501 5.91 -1.06 -9.22
N ALA A 502 5.55 -2.10 -9.97
CA ALA A 502 4.34 -2.13 -10.80
C ALA A 502 3.07 -2.45 -10.00
N LYS A 503 3.22 -2.96 -8.76
CA LYS A 503 2.17 -3.51 -7.91
C LYS A 503 1.35 -4.59 -8.63
N THR A 504 2.03 -5.63 -9.12
CA THR A 504 1.40 -6.76 -9.80
C THR A 504 1.86 -8.09 -9.24
N ILE A 505 0.92 -9.04 -9.09
CA ILE A 505 1.23 -10.47 -8.97
C ILE A 505 0.65 -11.14 -10.20
N THR A 506 1.48 -11.81 -11.00
CA THR A 506 1.09 -12.44 -12.27
C THR A 506 1.52 -13.90 -12.33
N LEU A 507 0.72 -14.73 -13.01
CA LEU A 507 1.03 -16.13 -13.29
C LEU A 507 1.05 -16.38 -14.80
N GLU A 508 2.20 -16.80 -15.33
CA GLU A 508 2.31 -17.36 -16.68
C GLU A 508 2.46 -18.89 -16.59
N PRO A 509 1.57 -19.70 -17.21
CA PRO A 509 1.70 -21.17 -17.15
C PRO A 509 2.98 -21.63 -17.88
N ILE A 510 3.84 -22.38 -17.20
CA ILE A 510 5.08 -22.86 -17.83
C ILE A 510 4.78 -24.14 -18.61
N ALA A 511 4.56 -23.98 -19.92
CA ALA A 511 4.42 -25.09 -20.84
C ALA A 511 5.79 -25.50 -21.40
N CYS A 512 6.08 -26.80 -21.43
CA CYS A 512 7.18 -27.34 -22.21
C CYS A 512 6.97 -27.03 -23.70
N GLU A 513 8.03 -26.65 -24.43
CA GLU A 513 7.96 -26.45 -25.89
C GLU A 513 7.56 -27.76 -26.62
N PHE A 514 7.93 -28.90 -26.06
CA PHE A 514 7.69 -30.25 -26.57
C PHE A 514 7.27 -31.19 -25.43
N ASP A 515 6.50 -32.25 -25.74
CA ASP A 515 6.09 -33.25 -24.72
C ASP A 515 7.27 -34.13 -24.27
N GLU A 516 8.26 -34.36 -25.14
CA GLU A 516 9.44 -35.20 -24.93
C GLU A 516 10.61 -34.73 -25.81
N LEU A 517 11.85 -35.06 -25.41
CA LEU A 517 13.02 -35.04 -26.30
C LEU A 517 13.50 -36.48 -26.54
N SER A 518 13.74 -36.82 -27.80
CA SER A 518 14.30 -38.10 -28.24
C SER A 518 15.80 -37.98 -28.51
N LEU A 519 16.57 -38.97 -28.06
CA LEU A 519 18.01 -39.12 -28.27
C LEU A 519 18.29 -40.27 -29.22
N VAL A 520 19.10 -40.02 -30.25
CA VAL A 520 19.77 -41.06 -31.04
C VAL A 520 21.26 -40.74 -31.19
N GLY A 521 22.08 -41.78 -31.25
CA GLY A 521 23.53 -41.67 -31.25
C GLY A 521 24.24 -42.96 -30.88
N ALA A 522 25.51 -43.10 -31.26
CA ALA A 522 26.33 -44.19 -30.74
C ALA A 522 26.58 -44.06 -29.23
N GLY A 523 26.62 -42.83 -28.69
CA GLY A 523 26.77 -42.57 -27.25
C GLY A 523 25.60 -43.01 -26.38
N VAL A 524 24.44 -43.28 -26.97
CA VAL A 524 23.24 -43.85 -26.33
C VAL A 524 22.92 -45.22 -26.97
N PRO A 525 23.62 -46.29 -26.58
CA PRO A 525 23.66 -47.54 -27.35
C PRO A 525 22.33 -48.31 -27.37
N ASP A 526 21.39 -48.01 -26.48
CA ASP A 526 20.02 -48.55 -26.49
C ASP A 526 19.22 -48.08 -27.73
N ALA A 527 19.59 -46.92 -28.31
CA ALA A 527 19.09 -46.43 -29.59
C ALA A 527 20.08 -46.66 -30.75
N GLY A 528 21.37 -46.38 -30.52
CA GLY A 528 22.32 -46.23 -31.61
C GLY A 528 21.88 -45.12 -32.58
N TRP A 529 22.31 -45.22 -33.85
CA TRP A 529 21.90 -44.30 -34.92
C TRP A 529 20.61 -44.74 -35.67
N ALA A 530 19.74 -45.51 -35.01
CA ALA A 530 18.49 -46.01 -35.57
C ALA A 530 17.25 -45.43 -34.87
N TRP A 531 16.14 -45.32 -35.59
CA TRP A 531 14.84 -44.85 -35.06
C TRP A 531 13.93 -46.00 -34.59
N ASP A 532 14.43 -47.24 -34.56
CA ASP A 532 13.69 -48.40 -34.04
C ASP A 532 13.48 -48.34 -32.51
N THR A 533 14.44 -47.76 -31.77
CA THR A 533 14.46 -47.68 -30.30
C THR A 533 15.08 -46.37 -29.76
N PRO A 534 14.66 -45.16 -30.21
CA PRO A 534 15.18 -43.91 -29.66
C PRO A 534 14.99 -43.85 -28.13
N VAL A 535 16.02 -43.38 -27.41
CA VAL A 535 15.90 -43.10 -25.97
C VAL A 535 15.09 -41.82 -25.81
N VAL A 536 14.19 -41.75 -24.83
CA VAL A 536 13.25 -40.64 -24.65
C VAL A 536 13.37 -40.08 -23.24
N ILE A 537 13.59 -38.77 -23.13
CA ILE A 537 13.44 -38.02 -21.88
C ILE A 537 12.14 -37.20 -21.97
N PRO A 538 11.08 -37.55 -21.22
CA PRO A 538 9.85 -36.76 -21.19
C PRO A 538 10.11 -35.38 -20.57
N CYS A 539 9.26 -34.40 -20.90
CA CYS A 539 9.16 -33.19 -20.07
C CYS A 539 8.34 -33.48 -18.81
N TYR A 540 8.74 -32.90 -17.67
CA TYR A 540 8.07 -33.08 -16.38
C TYR A 540 7.22 -31.89 -15.92
N GLY A 541 7.30 -30.77 -16.64
CA GLY A 541 6.92 -29.45 -16.14
C GLY A 541 8.08 -28.47 -16.37
N ASP A 542 7.87 -27.18 -16.08
CA ASP A 542 8.91 -26.12 -16.01
C ASP A 542 9.90 -25.99 -17.18
N GLY A 543 9.62 -26.59 -18.35
CA GLY A 543 10.60 -26.70 -19.44
C GLY A 543 11.80 -27.59 -19.08
N VAL A 544 11.61 -28.53 -18.14
CA VAL A 544 12.60 -29.50 -17.67
C VAL A 544 12.35 -30.87 -18.32
N TYR A 545 13.26 -31.28 -19.18
CA TYR A 545 13.29 -32.62 -19.78
C TYR A 545 14.26 -33.49 -18.99
N SER A 546 13.80 -34.63 -18.47
CA SER A 546 14.64 -35.49 -17.64
C SER A 546 14.42 -36.97 -17.92
N GLY A 547 15.38 -37.81 -17.56
CA GLY A 547 15.22 -39.26 -17.59
C GLY A 547 16.54 -40.02 -17.47
N ASP A 548 16.44 -41.30 -17.17
CA ASP A 548 17.59 -42.17 -17.00
C ASP A 548 18.08 -42.65 -18.37
N VAL A 549 19.32 -42.29 -18.70
CA VAL A 549 19.96 -42.54 -19.99
C VAL A 549 21.25 -43.33 -19.76
N TYR A 550 21.39 -44.48 -20.44
CA TYR A 550 22.66 -45.20 -20.48
C TYR A 550 23.60 -44.52 -21.48
N LEU A 551 24.72 -43.98 -20.98
CA LEU A 551 25.71 -43.24 -21.75
C LEU A 551 27.01 -44.04 -21.85
N GLN A 552 27.60 -44.11 -23.06
CA GLN A 552 28.89 -44.78 -23.28
C GLN A 552 29.97 -43.86 -23.86
N ASN A 553 31.21 -44.05 -23.41
CA ASN A 553 32.40 -43.32 -23.85
C ASN A 553 33.32 -44.18 -24.74
N ASN A 554 33.49 -45.47 -24.43
CA ASN A 554 34.29 -46.44 -25.21
C ASN A 554 35.71 -45.96 -25.62
N ASN A 555 36.32 -45.08 -24.81
CA ASN A 555 37.60 -44.40 -25.04
C ASN A 555 37.60 -43.35 -26.18
N GLY A 556 36.51 -42.60 -26.33
CA GLY A 556 36.36 -41.57 -27.37
C GLY A 556 36.05 -42.13 -28.77
N ALA A 557 35.45 -43.31 -28.82
CA ALA A 557 34.87 -43.90 -30.02
C ALA A 557 33.41 -44.25 -29.71
N ASP A 558 32.51 -44.18 -30.70
CA ASP A 558 31.10 -44.56 -30.55
C ASP A 558 30.39 -43.88 -29.35
N ASN A 559 30.74 -42.62 -29.05
CA ASN A 559 30.28 -41.86 -27.88
C ASN A 559 29.41 -40.63 -28.21
N ASN A 560 29.01 -40.47 -29.48
CA ASN A 560 28.33 -39.27 -29.98
C ASN A 560 26.80 -39.43 -30.13
N PHE A 561 26.02 -38.37 -29.88
CA PHE A 561 24.55 -38.38 -29.94
C PHE A 561 23.92 -36.98 -30.13
N ARG A 562 22.60 -36.93 -30.42
CA ARG A 562 21.83 -35.69 -30.63
C ARG A 562 20.39 -35.81 -30.11
N PHE A 563 19.81 -34.67 -29.70
CA PHE A 563 18.41 -34.52 -29.31
C PHE A 563 17.49 -34.13 -30.49
N PHE A 564 16.23 -34.52 -30.43
CA PHE A 564 15.17 -34.21 -31.41
C PHE A 564 13.82 -34.04 -30.70
N SER A 565 12.95 -33.14 -31.16
CA SER A 565 11.68 -32.82 -30.46
C SER A 565 10.42 -33.55 -30.92
N ASP A 566 10.44 -34.21 -32.08
CA ASP A 566 9.32 -35.02 -32.56
C ASP A 566 9.84 -36.29 -33.24
N ARG A 567 9.79 -37.42 -32.52
CA ARG A 567 10.22 -38.73 -33.05
C ARG A 567 9.41 -39.21 -34.27
N SER A 568 8.20 -38.69 -34.49
CA SER A 568 7.35 -39.11 -35.64
C SER A 568 7.87 -38.59 -36.99
N LEU A 569 8.79 -37.62 -36.96
CA LEU A 569 9.46 -37.06 -38.13
C LEU A 569 10.85 -37.66 -38.38
N GLU A 570 11.36 -38.52 -37.49
CA GLU A 570 12.71 -39.08 -37.54
C GLU A 570 13.79 -38.00 -37.82
N TRP A 571 14.65 -38.23 -38.81
CA TRP A 571 15.67 -37.29 -39.31
C TRP A 571 15.13 -35.99 -39.93
N SER A 572 13.80 -35.82 -40.06
CA SER A 572 13.15 -34.57 -40.50
C SER A 572 12.67 -33.71 -39.32
N SER A 573 12.83 -34.21 -38.09
CA SER A 573 12.49 -33.52 -36.84
C SER A 573 13.44 -32.35 -36.55
N PRO A 574 13.00 -31.27 -35.85
CA PRO A 574 13.92 -30.29 -35.29
C PRO A 574 14.95 -30.99 -34.38
N SER A 575 16.24 -30.71 -34.59
CA SER A 575 17.33 -31.45 -33.94
C SER A 575 18.37 -30.52 -33.33
N PHE A 576 18.80 -30.82 -32.11
CA PHE A 576 19.63 -29.96 -31.28
C PHE A 576 20.98 -30.63 -30.99
N ASN A 577 22.05 -30.06 -31.55
CA ASN A 577 23.43 -30.53 -31.40
C ASN A 577 24.21 -29.68 -30.38
N TYR A 578 25.48 -29.98 -30.11
CA TYR A 578 26.22 -29.32 -29.02
C TYR A 578 26.35 -27.79 -29.23
N PRO A 579 26.66 -27.27 -30.44
CA PRO A 579 26.67 -25.82 -30.70
C PRO A 579 25.32 -25.11 -30.55
N TYR A 580 24.17 -25.79 -30.65
CA TYR A 580 22.86 -25.16 -30.44
C TYR A 580 22.73 -24.66 -28.99
N TYR A 581 22.91 -25.55 -28.02
CA TYR A 581 22.78 -25.22 -26.61
C TYR A 581 23.86 -24.22 -26.16
N VAL A 582 25.09 -24.32 -26.68
CA VAL A 582 26.14 -23.30 -26.44
C VAL A 582 25.75 -21.94 -27.03
N GLY A 583 25.13 -21.91 -28.21
CA GLY A 583 24.64 -20.68 -28.85
C GLY A 583 23.49 -20.01 -28.08
N GLU A 584 22.59 -20.82 -27.52
CA GLU A 584 21.52 -20.36 -26.63
C GLU A 584 21.99 -20.02 -25.20
N GLY A 585 23.29 -20.20 -24.90
CA GLY A 585 23.90 -19.79 -23.62
C GLY A 585 23.79 -20.80 -22.49
N TYR A 586 23.61 -22.09 -22.78
CA TYR A 586 23.48 -23.12 -21.74
C TYR A 586 24.80 -23.43 -21.02
N THR A 587 24.71 -23.66 -19.71
CA THR A 587 25.76 -24.32 -18.93
C THR A 587 25.61 -25.83 -19.09
N ILE A 588 26.56 -26.45 -19.79
CA ILE A 588 26.53 -27.88 -20.13
C ILE A 588 27.48 -28.66 -19.21
N ASP A 589 27.04 -29.84 -18.74
CA ASP A 589 27.82 -30.76 -17.93
C ASP A 589 29.23 -31.03 -18.50
N SER A 590 30.24 -31.02 -17.63
CA SER A 590 31.65 -31.23 -18.01
C SER A 590 31.96 -32.59 -18.67
N ASN A 591 31.06 -33.58 -18.55
CA ASN A 591 31.17 -34.87 -19.23
C ASN A 591 30.63 -34.83 -20.66
N PHE A 592 30.10 -33.71 -21.16
CA PHE A 592 29.71 -33.50 -22.55
C PHE A 592 30.58 -32.46 -23.25
N VAL A 593 31.05 -32.81 -24.45
CA VAL A 593 31.82 -31.93 -25.32
C VAL A 593 31.30 -31.99 -26.77
N ASP A 594 31.74 -31.05 -27.62
CA ASP A 594 31.55 -31.14 -29.06
C ASP A 594 32.29 -32.37 -29.62
N ALA A 595 31.58 -33.25 -30.33
CA ALA A 595 32.14 -34.43 -30.98
C ALA A 595 33.14 -34.11 -32.11
N MET A 596 33.05 -32.91 -32.71
CA MET A 596 33.81 -32.49 -33.89
C MET A 596 33.72 -33.47 -35.07
N ASP A 597 32.62 -34.22 -35.15
CA ASP A 597 32.38 -35.30 -36.11
C ASP A 597 31.89 -34.83 -37.49
N GLY A 598 31.88 -33.51 -37.71
CA GLY A 598 31.38 -32.84 -38.92
C GLY A 598 29.95 -32.31 -38.79
N ASP A 599 29.16 -32.92 -37.91
CA ASP A 599 27.81 -32.52 -37.55
C ASP A 599 27.75 -31.84 -36.15
N ASN A 600 28.86 -31.92 -35.40
CA ASN A 600 29.07 -31.32 -34.07
C ASN A 600 28.02 -31.80 -33.05
N ASN A 601 27.79 -33.11 -33.05
CA ASN A 601 26.95 -33.80 -32.08
C ASN A 601 27.51 -33.65 -30.64
N PHE A 602 26.71 -33.98 -29.63
CA PHE A 602 27.23 -34.18 -28.28
C PHE A 602 28.15 -35.40 -28.27
N ALA A 603 29.26 -35.35 -27.56
CA ALA A 603 30.10 -36.50 -27.24
C ALA A 603 30.24 -36.65 -25.73
N PHE A 604 29.94 -37.85 -25.22
CA PHE A 604 30.10 -38.18 -23.81
C PHE A 604 31.53 -38.63 -23.50
N ILE A 605 32.17 -38.00 -22.51
CA ILE A 605 33.55 -38.26 -22.09
C ILE A 605 33.67 -38.73 -20.63
N GLY A 606 32.54 -38.95 -19.94
CA GLY A 606 32.48 -39.51 -18.59
C GLY A 606 32.74 -41.02 -18.52
N VAL A 607 32.37 -41.63 -17.40
CA VAL A 607 32.42 -43.10 -17.22
C VAL A 607 31.19 -43.73 -17.87
N THR A 608 31.34 -44.84 -18.60
CA THR A 608 30.16 -45.54 -19.17
C THR A 608 29.24 -46.05 -18.05
N GLY A 609 27.96 -45.67 -18.07
CA GLY A 609 26.99 -45.98 -17.02
C GLY A 609 25.62 -45.34 -17.27
N THR A 610 24.67 -45.55 -16.37
CA THR A 610 23.36 -44.85 -16.39
C THR A 610 23.45 -43.54 -15.64
N TYR A 611 22.95 -42.48 -16.25
CA TYR A 611 22.86 -41.15 -15.65
C TYR A 611 21.42 -40.65 -15.76
N ASN A 612 20.92 -40.01 -14.72
CA ASN A 612 19.76 -39.14 -14.87
C ASN A 612 20.25 -37.88 -15.59
N LEU A 613 19.83 -37.75 -16.84
CA LEU A 613 20.13 -36.62 -17.70
C LEU A 613 19.00 -35.61 -17.57
N THR A 614 19.31 -34.38 -17.20
CA THR A 614 18.33 -33.30 -17.10
C THR A 614 18.74 -32.12 -17.99
N ILE A 615 17.80 -31.64 -18.79
CA ILE A 615 17.88 -30.38 -19.56
C ILE A 615 16.83 -29.44 -18.98
N ASP A 616 17.28 -28.39 -18.31
CA ASP A 616 16.45 -27.29 -17.84
C ASP A 616 16.58 -26.14 -18.83
N THR A 617 15.47 -25.83 -19.52
CA THR A 617 15.44 -24.76 -20.53
C THR A 617 15.28 -23.35 -19.95
N MET A 618 14.86 -23.23 -18.68
CA MET A 618 14.66 -21.95 -17.97
C MET A 618 15.96 -21.51 -17.27
N ALA A 619 16.57 -22.38 -16.47
CA ALA A 619 17.91 -22.16 -15.91
C ALA A 619 19.03 -22.26 -16.97
N LYS A 620 18.69 -22.74 -18.18
CA LYS A 620 19.62 -23.02 -19.29
C LYS A 620 20.78 -23.92 -18.83
N THR A 621 20.45 -25.09 -18.29
CA THR A 621 21.45 -26.09 -17.88
C THR A 621 21.22 -27.45 -18.52
N ILE A 622 22.31 -28.17 -18.77
CA ILE A 622 22.30 -29.60 -19.04
C ILE A 622 23.16 -30.25 -17.97
N THR A 623 22.60 -31.13 -17.15
CA THR A 623 23.28 -31.75 -16.00
C THR A 623 23.19 -33.27 -16.05
N LEU A 624 24.19 -33.94 -15.46
CA LEU A 624 24.19 -35.38 -15.25
C LEU A 624 24.32 -35.71 -13.76
N ILE A 625 23.44 -36.58 -13.27
CA ILE A 625 23.58 -37.24 -11.97
C ILE A 625 23.81 -38.73 -12.23
N GLU A 626 24.89 -39.30 -11.70
CA GLU A 626 25.15 -40.74 -11.82
C GLU A 626 24.06 -41.51 -11.08
N VAL A 627 23.25 -42.28 -11.82
CA VAL A 627 22.21 -43.11 -11.22
C VAL A 627 22.86 -44.39 -10.75
N ALA A 628 22.89 -44.59 -9.43
CA ALA A 628 23.25 -45.85 -8.81
C ALA A 628 22.16 -46.90 -9.12
N VAL A 629 22.20 -47.45 -10.33
CA VAL A 629 21.30 -48.52 -10.78
C VAL A 629 21.31 -49.63 -9.73
N PRO A 630 20.14 -50.18 -9.30
CA PRO A 630 20.05 -51.33 -8.42
C PRO A 630 20.68 -52.59 -9.02
N ASN A 631 22.00 -52.67 -8.98
CA ASN A 631 22.83 -53.74 -9.53
C ASN A 631 22.91 -54.89 -8.52
N CYS A 632 21.83 -55.66 -8.42
CA CYS A 632 21.76 -56.91 -7.69
C CYS A 632 21.89 -58.12 -8.63
N ASP A 633 22.39 -59.25 -8.13
CA ASP A 633 22.39 -60.53 -8.85
C ASP A 633 20.96 -61.12 -9.06
N LEU A 634 19.94 -60.55 -8.40
CA LEU A 634 18.53 -60.96 -8.43
C LEU A 634 17.63 -59.72 -8.34
N ASP A 635 16.44 -59.77 -8.94
CA ASP A 635 15.45 -58.68 -8.82
C ASP A 635 14.98 -58.47 -7.37
N GLN A 636 14.91 -59.56 -6.59
CA GLN A 636 14.47 -59.57 -5.20
C GLN A 636 14.83 -60.88 -4.48
N LEU A 637 14.91 -60.83 -3.15
CA LEU A 637 14.91 -62.01 -2.28
C LEU A 637 13.49 -62.30 -1.77
N TRP A 638 13.29 -63.53 -1.25
CA TRP A 638 12.01 -64.00 -0.70
C TRP A 638 12.18 -64.58 0.70
N LEU A 639 11.24 -64.27 1.60
CA LEU A 639 11.22 -64.76 2.98
C LEU A 639 10.01 -65.68 3.21
N VAL A 640 10.26 -66.84 3.82
CA VAL A 640 9.24 -67.68 4.47
C VAL A 640 9.73 -68.14 5.83
N GLY A 641 8.80 -68.28 6.78
CA GLY A 641 9.06 -68.66 8.16
C GLY A 641 7.91 -68.31 9.09
N ALA A 642 7.78 -69.05 10.20
CA ALA A 642 6.92 -68.62 11.30
C ALA A 642 7.42 -67.30 11.94
N GLY A 643 8.72 -67.01 11.81
CA GLY A 643 9.33 -65.75 12.23
C GLY A 643 8.91 -64.54 11.40
N VAL A 644 8.27 -64.75 10.24
CA VAL A 644 7.69 -63.71 9.38
C VAL A 644 6.18 -64.01 9.26
N PRO A 645 5.33 -63.53 10.18
CA PRO A 645 3.96 -64.03 10.33
C PRO A 645 3.05 -63.83 9.10
N ASP A 646 3.36 -62.84 8.26
CA ASP A 646 2.62 -62.56 7.02
C ASP A 646 2.84 -63.62 5.92
N ALA A 647 3.94 -64.37 6.00
CA ALA A 647 4.26 -65.50 5.12
C ALA A 647 3.97 -66.85 5.79
N GLY A 648 4.42 -67.04 7.04
CA GLY A 648 4.48 -68.37 7.64
C GLY A 648 5.36 -69.33 6.84
N TRP A 649 5.16 -70.63 7.02
CA TRP A 649 5.89 -71.68 6.27
C TRP A 649 5.20 -72.08 4.93
N GLY A 650 4.46 -71.16 4.31
CA GLY A 650 3.71 -71.39 3.06
C GLY A 650 4.17 -70.49 1.91
N TRP A 651 3.91 -70.92 0.67
CA TRP A 651 4.26 -70.17 -0.55
C TRP A 651 3.09 -69.36 -1.14
N ASP A 652 1.95 -69.33 -0.44
CA ASP A 652 0.78 -68.51 -0.79
C ASP A 652 1.10 -67.00 -0.66
N THR A 653 1.76 -66.58 0.44
CA THR A 653 2.05 -65.18 0.78
C THR A 653 3.52 -64.89 1.22
N PRO A 654 4.56 -65.44 0.55
CA PRO A 654 5.95 -65.17 0.91
C PRO A 654 6.27 -63.68 0.81
N VAL A 655 6.98 -63.14 1.79
CA VAL A 655 7.36 -61.72 1.82
C VAL A 655 8.49 -61.49 0.82
N ALA A 656 8.39 -60.40 0.06
CA ALA A 656 9.36 -59.96 -0.92
C ALA A 656 10.33 -58.94 -0.31
N LEU A 657 11.61 -59.05 -0.64
CA LEU A 657 12.64 -58.07 -0.29
C LEU A 657 13.30 -57.58 -1.59
N PRO A 658 12.77 -56.50 -2.21
CA PRO A 658 13.21 -56.04 -3.53
C PRO A 658 14.66 -55.55 -3.53
N CYS A 659 15.32 -55.63 -4.69
CA CYS A 659 16.57 -54.92 -4.91
C CYS A 659 16.31 -53.40 -4.88
N THR A 660 17.07 -52.68 -4.06
CA THR A 660 16.94 -51.23 -3.80
C THR A 660 18.25 -50.46 -3.99
N GLY A 661 19.35 -51.15 -4.30
CA GLY A 661 20.67 -50.54 -4.51
C GLY A 661 21.68 -51.55 -5.04
N ASN A 662 22.92 -51.13 -5.27
CA ASN A 662 24.00 -52.00 -5.77
C ASN A 662 24.33 -53.12 -4.75
N GLY A 663 23.78 -54.32 -4.99
CA GLY A 663 23.82 -55.46 -4.07
C GLY A 663 22.94 -55.31 -2.82
N THR A 664 22.03 -54.33 -2.78
CA THR A 664 21.19 -54.05 -1.60
C THR A 664 19.76 -54.55 -1.83
N TYR A 665 19.26 -55.39 -0.93
CA TYR A 665 17.85 -55.80 -0.87
C TYR A 665 17.22 -55.23 0.39
N SER A 666 16.11 -54.50 0.28
CA SER A 666 15.50 -53.80 1.42
C SER A 666 13.98 -53.74 1.36
N GLY A 667 13.30 -53.70 2.52
CA GLY A 667 11.85 -53.57 2.62
C GLY A 667 11.28 -53.88 4.00
N ASP A 668 10.04 -53.45 4.24
CA ASP A 668 9.33 -53.67 5.49
C ASP A 668 8.97 -55.15 5.70
N VAL A 669 9.35 -55.71 6.86
CA VAL A 669 9.05 -57.09 7.23
C VAL A 669 8.48 -57.13 8.65
N THR A 670 7.28 -57.71 8.81
CA THR A 670 6.73 -58.03 10.13
C THR A 670 7.43 -59.27 10.70
N PHE A 671 8.04 -59.14 11.88
CA PHE A 671 8.72 -60.21 12.58
C PHE A 671 7.98 -60.67 13.85
N GLY A 672 8.06 -61.97 14.12
CA GLY A 672 7.65 -62.62 15.36
C GLY A 672 8.75 -63.55 15.89
N ASN A 673 8.69 -63.95 17.17
CA ASN A 673 9.75 -64.74 17.81
C ASN A 673 9.76 -66.23 17.42
N ASP A 674 9.98 -66.51 16.14
CA ASP A 674 10.09 -67.84 15.55
C ASP A 674 11.09 -67.81 14.36
N ALA A 675 11.25 -68.92 13.63
CA ALA A 675 12.29 -69.11 12.62
C ALA A 675 11.85 -68.77 11.18
N PHE A 676 12.80 -68.35 10.33
CA PHE A 676 12.61 -68.02 8.91
C PHE A 676 13.88 -68.21 8.04
N ARG A 677 13.74 -68.16 6.71
CA ARG A 677 14.84 -68.34 5.74
C ARG A 677 14.64 -67.50 4.47
N PHE A 678 15.74 -67.12 3.84
CA PHE A 678 15.80 -66.45 2.54
C PHE A 678 15.87 -67.41 1.36
N PHE A 679 15.24 -67.05 0.24
CA PHE A 679 15.20 -67.80 -1.03
C PHE A 679 15.35 -66.85 -2.23
N THR A 680 15.85 -67.36 -3.36
CA THR A 680 16.14 -66.55 -4.56
C THR A 680 15.03 -66.60 -5.63
N ASP A 681 14.26 -67.68 -5.71
CA ASP A 681 13.26 -67.89 -6.77
C ASP A 681 11.97 -68.51 -6.22
N ARG A 682 10.94 -67.68 -6.02
CA ARG A 682 9.61 -68.14 -5.59
C ARG A 682 9.00 -69.21 -6.51
N THR A 683 9.31 -69.22 -7.81
CA THR A 683 8.68 -70.15 -8.77
C THR A 683 9.14 -71.60 -8.58
N LEU A 684 10.27 -71.80 -7.88
CA LEU A 684 10.78 -73.12 -7.50
C LEU A 684 10.37 -73.56 -6.10
N GLU A 685 9.70 -72.70 -5.32
CA GLU A 685 9.35 -72.91 -3.91
C GLU A 685 10.54 -73.49 -3.10
N TRP A 686 10.33 -74.61 -2.39
CA TRP A 686 11.34 -75.36 -1.64
C TRP A 686 12.47 -75.97 -2.50
N GLY A 687 12.36 -75.91 -3.84
CA GLY A 687 13.42 -76.25 -4.79
C GLY A 687 14.36 -75.09 -5.14
N SER A 688 14.06 -73.86 -4.70
CA SER A 688 14.91 -72.69 -4.88
C SER A 688 16.24 -72.84 -4.11
N PRO A 689 17.34 -72.25 -4.61
CA PRO A 689 18.46 -71.85 -3.76
C PRO A 689 17.94 -71.09 -2.54
N SER A 690 18.48 -71.40 -1.35
CA SER A 690 18.03 -70.83 -0.09
C SER A 690 19.18 -70.67 0.90
N TYR A 691 19.09 -69.64 1.73
CA TYR A 691 20.17 -69.17 2.59
C TYR A 691 19.70 -69.05 4.04
N ASN A 692 20.36 -69.80 4.92
CA ASN A 692 20.09 -69.89 6.35
C ASN A 692 21.15 -69.09 7.15
N TYR A 693 21.03 -69.03 8.48
CA TYR A 693 21.90 -68.16 9.29
C TYR A 693 23.41 -68.49 9.12
N PRO A 694 23.86 -69.77 9.17
CA PRO A 694 25.25 -70.13 8.92
C PRO A 694 25.79 -69.82 7.52
N TYR A 695 24.95 -69.62 6.49
CA TYR A 695 25.42 -69.19 5.17
C TYR A 695 25.98 -67.78 5.23
N TYR A 696 25.19 -66.82 5.73
CA TYR A 696 25.62 -65.42 5.83
C TYR A 696 26.74 -65.24 6.86
N GLU A 697 26.68 -65.94 8.01
CA GLU A 697 27.78 -65.98 8.99
C GLU A 697 29.07 -66.54 8.36
N GLY A 698 28.98 -67.64 7.60
CA GLY A 698 30.11 -68.26 6.92
C GLY A 698 30.70 -67.43 5.78
N GLU A 699 29.88 -66.67 5.08
CA GLU A 699 30.30 -65.65 4.10
C GLU A 699 30.86 -64.38 4.76
N GLY A 700 30.81 -64.26 6.09
CA GLY A 700 31.39 -63.15 6.85
C GLY A 700 30.50 -61.90 6.94
N TYR A 701 29.18 -62.06 6.87
CA TYR A 701 28.26 -60.94 7.08
C TYR A 701 28.24 -60.50 8.55
N THR A 702 28.12 -59.20 8.77
CA THR A 702 27.71 -58.65 10.08
C THR A 702 26.19 -58.72 10.14
N ILE A 703 25.67 -59.64 10.95
CA ILE A 703 24.23 -59.87 11.12
C ILE A 703 23.74 -59.14 12.38
N ASP A 704 22.55 -58.54 12.29
CA ASP A 704 21.86 -57.88 13.39
C ASP A 704 21.77 -58.74 14.67
N SER A 705 21.91 -58.10 15.84
CA SER A 705 21.83 -58.78 17.14
C SER A 705 20.46 -59.36 17.46
N ASP A 706 19.39 -58.83 16.88
CA ASP A 706 18.04 -59.36 17.04
C ASP A 706 17.80 -60.61 16.16
N PHE A 707 18.76 -60.99 15.32
CA PHE A 707 18.79 -62.29 14.64
C PHE A 707 19.80 -63.27 15.25
N THR A 708 19.41 -64.54 15.32
CA THR A 708 20.25 -65.65 15.81
C THR A 708 20.00 -66.93 15.01
N ASN A 709 20.87 -67.93 15.15
CA ASN A 709 20.63 -69.26 14.60
C ASN A 709 19.52 -69.99 15.39
N ALA A 710 18.47 -70.44 14.71
CA ALA A 710 17.32 -71.13 15.29
C ALA A 710 17.64 -72.47 15.98
N MET A 711 18.78 -73.10 15.66
CA MET A 711 19.20 -74.42 16.16
C MET A 711 18.15 -75.54 15.94
N ASP A 712 17.27 -75.36 14.96
CA ASP A 712 16.11 -76.19 14.63
C ASP A 712 16.43 -77.44 13.78
N GLY A 713 17.70 -77.71 13.55
CA GLY A 713 18.22 -78.78 12.68
C GLY A 713 18.59 -78.29 11.28
N ASP A 714 17.85 -77.31 10.75
CA ASP A 714 18.12 -76.65 9.46
C ASP A 714 18.94 -75.36 9.63
N SER A 715 19.09 -74.87 10.86
CA SER A 715 19.84 -73.65 11.22
C SER A 715 19.30 -72.37 10.56
N ASN A 716 17.98 -72.24 10.53
CA ASN A 716 17.28 -71.05 10.05
C ASN A 716 17.65 -69.78 10.84
N PHE A 717 17.30 -68.61 10.33
CA PHE A 717 17.30 -67.39 11.14
C PHE A 717 16.19 -67.48 12.19
N TYR A 718 16.41 -66.91 13.37
CA TYR A 718 15.42 -66.78 14.45
C TYR A 718 15.46 -65.34 14.97
N PHE A 719 14.30 -64.69 14.99
CA PHE A 719 14.17 -63.33 15.50
C PHE A 719 13.97 -63.34 17.02
N ASN A 720 14.95 -62.81 17.76
CA ASN A 720 14.93 -62.74 19.23
C ASN A 720 14.47 -61.37 19.77
N GLY A 721 14.31 -60.38 18.90
CA GLY A 721 13.87 -59.02 19.20
C GLY A 721 12.42 -58.87 19.64
N THR A 722 11.92 -57.63 19.66
CA THR A 722 10.51 -57.34 20.01
C THR A 722 9.62 -57.52 18.76
N PRO A 723 8.54 -58.33 18.79
CA PRO A 723 7.67 -58.48 17.61
C PRO A 723 7.07 -57.16 17.12
N GLY A 724 7.18 -56.92 15.81
CA GLY A 724 6.83 -55.66 15.15
C GLY A 724 7.20 -55.68 13.66
N THR A 725 6.91 -54.60 12.95
CA THR A 725 7.37 -54.40 11.56
C THR A 725 8.62 -53.53 11.59
N TYR A 726 9.65 -53.94 10.84
CA TYR A 726 10.97 -53.32 10.78
C TYR A 726 11.41 -53.20 9.32
N LEU A 727 12.24 -52.21 9.01
CA LEU A 727 12.93 -52.13 7.72
C LEU A 727 14.09 -53.14 7.73
N LEU A 728 13.91 -54.27 7.04
CA LEU A 728 15.00 -55.23 6.84
C LEU A 728 15.87 -54.77 5.69
N THR A 729 17.19 -54.74 5.88
CA THR A 729 18.16 -54.51 4.81
C THR A 729 19.22 -55.60 4.77
N ILE A 730 19.52 -56.10 3.57
CA ILE A 730 20.63 -57.02 3.27
C ILE A 730 21.52 -56.34 2.23
N ASP A 731 22.76 -56.04 2.61
CA ASP A 731 23.78 -55.52 1.70
C ASP A 731 24.81 -56.62 1.40
N THR A 732 24.87 -57.09 0.16
CA THR A 732 25.78 -58.15 -0.26
C THR A 732 27.20 -57.66 -0.60
N VAL A 733 27.38 -56.35 -0.78
CA VAL A 733 28.66 -55.69 -1.09
C VAL A 733 29.43 -55.38 0.19
N ASN A 734 28.79 -54.70 1.14
CA ASN A 734 29.34 -54.42 2.47
C ASN A 734 29.19 -55.61 3.44
N LYS A 735 28.41 -56.63 3.05
CA LYS A 735 28.12 -57.84 3.83
C LYS A 735 27.52 -57.52 5.20
N THR A 736 26.33 -56.91 5.19
CA THR A 736 25.54 -56.63 6.39
C THR A 736 24.10 -57.13 6.27
N ILE A 737 23.49 -57.47 7.40
CA ILE A 737 22.05 -57.65 7.56
C ILE A 737 21.63 -56.83 8.78
N THR A 738 20.72 -55.87 8.62
CA THR A 738 20.32 -54.91 9.66
C THR A 738 18.80 -54.76 9.77
N LEU A 739 18.33 -54.35 10.94
CA LEU A 739 16.97 -53.91 11.20
C LEU A 739 16.93 -52.45 11.68
N GLU A 740 15.92 -51.71 11.22
CA GLU A 740 15.59 -50.35 11.68
C GLU A 740 14.09 -50.25 12.04
#